data_AF-A0A5C6XLP0-F1
#
_entry.id   AF-A0A5C6XLP0-F1
#
_cell.length_a   1.000
_cell.length_b   1.000
_cell.length_c   1.000
_cell.angle_alpha   90.00
_cell.angle_beta   90.00
_cell.angle_gamma   90.00
#
_symmetry.space_group_name_H-M   'P 1'
#
loop_
_entity.id
_entity.type
_entity.pdbx_description
1 polymer ?
#
loop_
_entity_poly.entity_id
_entity_poly.type
_entity_poly.pdbx_seq_one_letter_code
_entity_poly.pdbx_strand_id
1 'polypeptide(L)'
;MARQRTILGALTWDLGALIVLGLLALLWGSLQEPSVQRTESLQANGSRPPDRTEGDVLLLLPATPAAQAAELRALDCSYGWFNALWHHYGAFATAQSDNLSPQILAGRSVVIVPERVALGLPRAALGALEDFARNGGQLVVELPREGWETITGVSTTGTIGQARRVTSVDGLGAHGPIREHLVDVPLSGPLLPTAPMLPRPAGPVILEVEEQPGLLVQPLGDGQVFTLLFDYACSLTALHQGKPTRQMEFGPPGSPRWQPTEGRVAHERLLSSHVPYADLLKRALFDRFSEHRPVPRLWPFPGHHMGAVTNAHPSAESPRAALGYADWARKNEGAATIFAAADRFTASQAALADQVGAELGLLWVLGQQRPALTESRGVGALQPWLRELPLAEQRAMLQANLGDKRPVRLMRTEASLWENDWDSTFRRISAAGLRVDTSFGPTSAESFGYLFGSAMPFYPIDSRGLPLPVLEAPFVLSGANIDPARLQRMLVNSETYFHQPLTVSVPADAMAREPAAGILLGFRKLHALARDHQHWVTTTGDLIDFLIARRQSVLTSQWSPAEQRLTISVNVLGARLQSAPDGAIASVAFPREFDGRPIRRVLVDDEEVASTRLASSGPGDERILEMTPGRHVITVYYEAPAPSPADAETEASTDD
;
A
#
# COMPACT_ATOMS: atom_id res chain seq x y z
N MET A 1 -34.67 82.25 -37.59
CA MET A 1 -34.99 81.01 -36.85
C MET A 1 -33.70 80.33 -36.41
N ALA A 2 -33.17 80.73 -35.25
CA ALA A 2 -31.94 80.16 -34.71
C ALA A 2 -32.30 79.06 -33.70
N ARG A 3 -31.96 77.81 -34.00
CA ARG A 3 -32.16 76.64 -33.14
C ARG A 3 -31.35 76.81 -31.86
N GLN A 4 -32.02 77.03 -30.72
CA GLN A 4 -31.47 76.76 -29.40
C GLN A 4 -31.17 75.26 -29.32
N ARG A 5 -29.93 74.86 -29.65
CA ARG A 5 -29.41 73.54 -29.30
C ARG A 5 -29.22 73.54 -27.78
N THR A 6 -30.16 72.91 -27.09
CA THR A 6 -30.15 72.68 -25.65
C THR A 6 -28.83 72.06 -25.22
N ILE A 7 -28.17 72.63 -24.21
CA ILE A 7 -26.93 72.16 -23.57
C ILE A 7 -27.02 70.67 -23.17
N LEU A 8 -28.23 70.19 -22.84
CA LEU A 8 -28.57 68.77 -22.63
C LEU A 8 -28.21 67.84 -23.81
N GLY A 9 -28.25 68.34 -25.05
CA GLY A 9 -27.89 67.58 -26.24
C GLY A 9 -26.38 67.39 -26.41
N ALA A 10 -25.54 68.30 -25.91
CA ALA A 10 -24.09 68.13 -25.92
C ALA A 10 -23.63 67.20 -24.79
N LEU A 11 -24.22 67.36 -23.59
CA LEU A 11 -23.92 66.53 -22.43
C LEU A 11 -24.29 65.05 -22.62
N THR A 12 -25.31 64.75 -23.42
CA THR A 12 -25.70 63.36 -23.73
C THR A 12 -24.69 62.66 -24.64
N TRP A 13 -24.05 63.37 -25.57
CA TRP A 13 -22.98 62.82 -26.39
C TRP A 13 -21.69 62.63 -25.59
N ASP A 14 -21.34 63.56 -24.69
CA ASP A 14 -20.18 63.43 -23.83
C ASP A 14 -20.36 62.29 -22.81
N LEU A 15 -21.55 62.15 -22.22
CA LEU A 15 -21.86 61.03 -21.33
C LEU A 15 -21.84 59.69 -22.09
N GLY A 16 -22.37 59.67 -23.31
CA GLY A 16 -22.31 58.50 -24.19
C GLY A 16 -20.88 58.11 -24.55
N ALA A 17 -20.03 59.09 -24.88
CA ALA A 17 -18.62 58.87 -25.18
C ALA A 17 -17.83 58.35 -23.97
N LEU A 18 -18.10 58.89 -22.77
CA LEU A 18 -17.50 58.42 -21.52
C LEU A 18 -17.94 56.99 -21.16
N ILE A 19 -19.21 56.64 -21.39
CA ILE A 19 -19.69 55.26 -21.21
C ILE A 19 -19.00 54.31 -22.18
N VAL A 20 -18.85 54.70 -23.46
CA VAL A 20 -18.15 53.88 -24.47
C VAL A 20 -16.66 53.73 -24.12
N LEU A 21 -15.98 54.80 -23.72
CA LEU A 21 -14.59 54.74 -23.26
C LEU A 21 -14.43 53.87 -22.01
N GLY A 22 -15.36 53.97 -21.06
CA GLY A 22 -15.39 53.12 -19.86
C GLY A 22 -15.57 51.63 -20.21
N LEU A 23 -16.48 51.32 -21.15
CA LEU A 23 -16.68 49.95 -21.64
C LEU A 23 -15.47 49.43 -22.42
N LEU A 24 -14.82 50.25 -23.23
CA LEU A 24 -13.60 49.88 -23.95
C LEU A 24 -12.42 49.66 -22.99
N ALA A 25 -12.30 50.47 -21.94
CA ALA A 25 -11.28 50.29 -20.90
C ALA A 25 -11.53 49.03 -20.06
N LEU A 26 -12.79 48.75 -19.70
CA LEU A 26 -13.17 47.50 -19.02
C LEU A 26 -12.91 46.28 -19.91
N LEU A 27 -13.27 46.34 -21.19
CA LEU A 27 -13.01 45.29 -22.16
C LEU A 27 -11.50 45.07 -22.31
N TRP A 28 -10.72 46.15 -22.46
CA TRP A 28 -9.26 46.08 -22.53
C TRP A 28 -8.65 45.48 -21.26
N GLY A 29 -9.11 45.89 -20.08
CA GLY A 29 -8.68 45.31 -18.80
C GLY A 29 -8.98 43.82 -18.72
N SER A 30 -10.19 43.39 -19.11
CA SER A 30 -10.56 41.96 -19.15
C SER A 30 -9.79 41.13 -20.18
N LEU A 31 -9.24 41.77 -21.22
CA LEU A 31 -8.36 41.14 -22.20
C LEU A 31 -6.90 41.05 -21.72
N GLN A 32 -6.48 41.94 -20.82
CA GLN A 32 -5.13 41.91 -20.22
C GLN A 32 -5.04 40.95 -19.03
N GLU A 33 -6.12 40.82 -18.24
CA GLU A 33 -6.23 39.89 -17.12
C GLU A 33 -7.37 38.90 -17.36
N PRO A 34 -7.13 37.84 -18.15
CA PRO A 34 -8.17 36.88 -18.47
C PRO A 34 -8.62 36.14 -17.22
N SER A 35 -9.94 36.01 -17.07
CA SER A 35 -10.53 35.27 -15.94
C SER A 35 -10.19 33.78 -16.04
N VAL A 36 -9.66 33.23 -14.95
CA VAL A 36 -9.30 31.80 -14.87
C VAL A 36 -10.52 31.00 -14.41
N GLN A 37 -10.99 30.12 -15.29
CA GLN A 37 -12.03 29.14 -15.02
C GLN A 37 -11.39 27.82 -14.55
N ARG A 38 -11.81 27.38 -13.37
CA ARG A 38 -11.42 26.07 -12.84
C ARG A 38 -12.18 24.98 -13.57
N THR A 39 -11.49 23.89 -13.92
CA THR A 39 -12.10 22.73 -14.57
C THR A 39 -12.40 21.65 -13.54
N GLU A 40 -13.63 21.12 -13.57
CA GLU A 40 -13.93 19.86 -12.89
C GLU A 40 -13.31 18.70 -13.65
N SER A 41 -12.49 17.90 -12.97
CA SER A 41 -11.92 16.69 -13.56
C SER A 41 -12.92 15.54 -13.46
N LEU A 42 -12.93 14.69 -14.49
CA LEU A 42 -13.65 13.42 -14.45
C LEU A 42 -13.20 12.60 -13.23
N GLN A 43 -14.13 11.82 -12.67
CA GLN A 43 -13.89 10.96 -11.53
C GLN A 43 -14.30 9.53 -11.86
N ALA A 44 -13.45 8.57 -11.51
CA ALA A 44 -13.74 7.15 -11.62
C ALA A 44 -14.19 6.61 -10.26
N ASN A 45 -15.01 5.58 -10.31
CA ASN A 45 -15.48 4.89 -9.13
C ASN A 45 -14.59 3.68 -8.85
N GLY A 46 -14.41 3.32 -7.58
CA GLY A 46 -13.75 2.07 -7.20
C GLY A 46 -14.50 0.86 -7.75
N SER A 47 -13.78 -0.22 -7.98
CA SER A 47 -14.31 -1.47 -8.52
C SER A 47 -13.59 -2.64 -7.88
N ARG A 48 -14.31 -3.74 -7.66
CA ARG A 48 -13.69 -4.98 -7.15
C ARG A 48 -12.58 -5.46 -8.11
N PRO A 49 -11.42 -5.89 -7.59
CA PRO A 49 -10.42 -6.60 -8.40
C PRO A 49 -11.00 -7.90 -8.97
N PRO A 50 -10.51 -8.41 -10.10
CA PRO A 50 -10.97 -9.70 -10.62
C PRO A 50 -10.76 -10.81 -9.60
N ASP A 51 -11.77 -11.67 -9.44
CA ASP A 51 -11.68 -12.81 -8.52
C ASP A 51 -10.57 -13.77 -8.94
N ARG A 52 -9.90 -14.34 -7.94
CA ARG A 52 -8.88 -15.35 -8.13
C ARG A 52 -9.21 -16.58 -7.34
N THR A 53 -9.42 -17.69 -8.05
CA THR A 53 -9.79 -18.98 -7.48
C THR A 53 -8.59 -19.78 -6.98
N GLU A 54 -7.36 -19.34 -7.19
CA GLU A 54 -6.14 -20.09 -6.82
C GLU A 54 -5.31 -19.29 -5.80
N GLY A 55 -4.76 -19.98 -4.80
CA GLY A 55 -4.01 -19.37 -3.70
C GLY A 55 -4.18 -20.12 -2.37
N ASP A 56 -3.13 -20.18 -1.56
CA ASP A 56 -3.14 -20.89 -0.28
C ASP A 56 -4.01 -20.22 0.80
N VAL A 57 -4.11 -18.89 0.72
CA VAL A 57 -4.96 -18.06 1.58
C VAL A 57 -6.17 -17.58 0.77
N LEU A 58 -7.37 -17.70 1.34
CA LEU A 58 -8.62 -17.21 0.77
C LEU A 58 -9.14 -16.01 1.56
N LEU A 59 -9.34 -14.88 0.89
CA LEU A 59 -10.09 -13.74 1.43
C LEU A 59 -11.52 -13.76 0.91
N LEU A 60 -12.49 -13.81 1.82
CA LEU A 60 -13.89 -13.58 1.46
C LEU A 60 -14.17 -12.09 1.33
N LEU A 61 -14.87 -11.72 0.26
CA LEU A 61 -15.29 -10.35 -0.01
C LEU A 61 -16.82 -10.24 0.02
N PRO A 62 -17.38 -9.11 0.46
CA PRO A 62 -18.83 -8.91 0.49
C PRO A 62 -19.39 -8.96 -0.93
N ALA A 63 -20.49 -9.69 -1.13
CA ALA A 63 -21.10 -9.87 -2.44
C ALA A 63 -21.56 -8.54 -3.07
N THR A 64 -22.16 -7.67 -2.27
CA THR A 64 -22.64 -6.34 -2.68
C THR A 64 -21.74 -5.23 -2.13
N PRO A 65 -21.32 -4.26 -2.96
CA PRO A 65 -20.66 -3.05 -2.48
C PRO A 65 -21.47 -2.30 -1.42
N ALA A 66 -20.78 -1.56 -0.56
CA ALA A 66 -21.45 -0.66 0.36
C ALA A 66 -22.11 0.53 -0.34
N ALA A 67 -23.12 1.08 0.31
CA ALA A 67 -23.51 2.46 0.05
C ALA A 67 -22.35 3.40 0.40
N GLN A 68 -22.37 4.62 -0.14
CA GLN A 68 -21.38 5.63 0.20
C GLN A 68 -21.40 5.92 1.70
N ALA A 69 -20.25 5.78 2.34
CA ALA A 69 -20.05 6.04 3.76
C ALA A 69 -19.95 7.53 4.03
N ALA A 70 -20.72 8.01 5.02
CA ALA A 70 -20.64 9.38 5.51
C ALA A 70 -19.55 9.57 6.58
N GLU A 71 -19.06 8.47 7.17
CA GLU A 71 -18.01 8.45 8.19
C GLU A 71 -17.16 7.17 8.08
N LEU A 72 -15.95 7.19 8.64
CA LEU A 72 -15.00 6.06 8.55
C LEU A 72 -15.60 4.74 9.09
N ARG A 73 -16.41 4.80 10.14
CA ARG A 73 -17.05 3.60 10.72
C ARG A 73 -18.03 2.92 9.78
N ALA A 74 -18.67 3.67 8.89
CA ALA A 74 -19.61 3.12 7.91
C ALA A 74 -18.90 2.62 6.65
N LEU A 75 -17.59 2.85 6.53
CA LEU A 75 -16.78 2.43 5.40
C LEU A 75 -16.59 0.92 5.42
N ASP A 76 -16.72 0.29 4.25
CA ASP A 76 -16.33 -1.11 4.09
C ASP A 76 -14.81 -1.21 3.95
N CYS A 77 -14.13 -1.53 5.03
CA CYS A 77 -12.69 -1.68 5.04
C CYS A 77 -12.21 -3.08 4.66
N SER A 78 -13.05 -3.97 4.11
CA SER A 78 -12.66 -5.35 3.75
C SER A 78 -11.41 -5.42 2.86
N TYR A 79 -11.14 -4.40 2.04
CA TYR A 79 -9.95 -4.34 1.19
C TYR A 79 -8.67 -3.89 1.94
N GLY A 80 -8.76 -3.50 3.20
CA GLY A 80 -7.62 -3.44 4.12
C GLY A 80 -6.93 -4.81 4.22
N TRP A 81 -7.71 -5.90 4.30
CA TRP A 81 -7.20 -7.28 4.21
C TRP A 81 -6.56 -7.58 2.86
N PHE A 82 -7.16 -7.11 1.77
CA PHE A 82 -6.60 -7.31 0.43
C PHE A 82 -5.18 -6.72 0.33
N ASN A 83 -5.00 -5.48 0.79
CA ASN A 83 -3.68 -4.84 0.83
C ASN A 83 -2.73 -5.59 1.77
N ALA A 84 -3.20 -6.01 2.96
CA ALA A 84 -2.39 -6.78 3.91
C ALA A 84 -1.84 -8.10 3.30
N LEU A 85 -2.71 -8.87 2.66
CA LEU A 85 -2.34 -10.13 2.01
C LEU A 85 -1.46 -9.90 0.79
N TRP A 86 -1.72 -8.85 0.01
CA TRP A 86 -0.87 -8.52 -1.13
C TRP A 86 0.55 -8.17 -0.68
N HIS A 87 0.70 -7.39 0.40
CA HIS A 87 2.01 -7.10 0.97
C HIS A 87 2.71 -8.38 1.47
N HIS A 88 2.03 -9.18 2.30
CA HIS A 88 2.67 -10.28 3.01
C HIS A 88 2.85 -11.55 2.16
N TYR A 89 1.77 -12.06 1.54
CA TYR A 89 1.77 -13.32 0.77
C TYR A 89 2.05 -13.13 -0.72
N GLY A 90 1.61 -12.00 -1.28
CA GLY A 90 1.68 -11.75 -2.72
C GLY A 90 0.57 -12.47 -3.45
N ALA A 91 0.64 -13.80 -3.52
CA ALA A 91 -0.39 -14.62 -4.15
C ALA A 91 -1.43 -15.09 -3.13
N PHE A 92 -2.70 -14.79 -3.38
CA PHE A 92 -3.84 -15.24 -2.59
C PHE A 92 -5.12 -15.30 -3.44
N ALA A 93 -6.08 -16.09 -2.99
CA ALA A 93 -7.40 -16.25 -3.59
C ALA A 93 -8.39 -15.24 -3.01
N THR A 94 -9.37 -14.84 -3.82
CA THR A 94 -10.53 -14.05 -3.39
C THR A 94 -11.81 -14.70 -3.88
N ALA A 95 -12.84 -14.70 -3.04
CA ALA A 95 -14.17 -15.13 -3.44
C ALA A 95 -15.23 -14.24 -2.80
N GLN A 96 -16.35 -14.07 -3.49
CA GLN A 96 -17.52 -13.45 -2.89
C GLN A 96 -18.17 -14.36 -1.85
N SER A 97 -18.77 -13.76 -0.82
CA SER A 97 -19.43 -14.46 0.27
C SER A 97 -20.57 -15.39 -0.18
N ASP A 98 -21.27 -15.06 -1.27
CA ASP A 98 -22.35 -15.84 -1.86
C ASP A 98 -21.85 -17.05 -2.70
N ASN A 99 -20.59 -17.02 -3.12
CA ASN A 99 -19.96 -18.12 -3.85
C ASN A 99 -19.32 -19.16 -2.92
N LEU A 100 -19.34 -18.94 -1.60
CA LEU A 100 -18.70 -19.82 -0.63
C LEU A 100 -19.27 -21.24 -0.70
N SER A 101 -18.38 -22.20 -0.98
CA SER A 101 -18.70 -23.61 -1.11
C SER A 101 -17.53 -24.47 -0.63
N PRO A 102 -17.76 -25.74 -0.25
CA PRO A 102 -16.68 -26.66 0.13
C PRO A 102 -15.58 -26.76 -0.94
N GLN A 103 -15.91 -26.63 -2.21
CA GLN A 103 -14.96 -26.67 -3.32
C GLN A 103 -14.02 -25.47 -3.34
N ILE A 104 -14.50 -24.28 -2.95
CA ILE A 104 -13.65 -23.09 -2.84
C ILE A 104 -12.72 -23.18 -1.62
N LEU A 105 -13.19 -23.80 -0.55
CA LEU A 105 -12.45 -24.04 0.70
C LEU A 105 -11.40 -25.16 0.56
N ALA A 106 -11.63 -26.11 -0.34
CA ALA A 106 -10.72 -27.22 -0.58
C ALA A 106 -9.32 -26.72 -1.01
N GLY A 107 -8.29 -27.29 -0.38
CA GLY A 107 -6.90 -26.94 -0.67
C GLY A 107 -6.44 -25.57 -0.15
N ARG A 108 -7.24 -24.90 0.67
CA ARG A 108 -6.79 -23.69 1.39
C ARG A 108 -6.15 -24.04 2.72
N SER A 109 -5.16 -23.26 3.10
CA SER A 109 -4.56 -23.30 4.43
C SER A 109 -5.24 -22.33 5.39
N VAL A 110 -5.64 -21.17 4.87
CA VAL A 110 -6.21 -20.07 5.67
C VAL A 110 -7.43 -19.48 4.95
N VAL A 111 -8.48 -19.18 5.71
CA VAL A 111 -9.67 -18.45 5.23
C VAL A 111 -9.89 -17.23 6.12
N ILE A 112 -10.02 -16.05 5.51
CA ILE A 112 -10.22 -14.78 6.20
C ILE A 112 -11.61 -14.26 5.91
N VAL A 113 -12.34 -13.94 6.97
CA VAL A 113 -13.72 -13.44 6.97
C VAL A 113 -13.75 -12.04 7.60
N PRO A 114 -13.71 -10.96 6.78
CA PRO A 114 -13.83 -9.59 7.28
C PRO A 114 -15.19 -9.32 7.94
N GLU A 115 -15.29 -8.27 8.78
CA GLU A 115 -16.53 -7.95 9.53
C GLU A 115 -17.78 -7.95 8.65
N ARG A 116 -17.73 -7.26 7.50
CA ARG A 116 -18.89 -7.11 6.63
C ARG A 116 -19.37 -8.44 6.03
N VAL A 117 -18.44 -9.36 5.78
CA VAL A 117 -18.77 -10.72 5.36
C VAL A 117 -19.34 -11.48 6.55
N ALA A 118 -18.70 -11.39 7.72
CA ALA A 118 -19.13 -12.09 8.93
C ALA A 118 -20.57 -11.76 9.32
N LEU A 119 -21.00 -10.50 9.14
CA LEU A 119 -22.37 -10.02 9.36
C LEU A 119 -23.41 -10.62 8.41
N GLY A 120 -23.01 -10.95 7.17
CA GLY A 120 -23.92 -11.32 6.09
C GLY A 120 -23.94 -12.81 5.76
N LEU A 121 -23.09 -13.63 6.38
CA LEU A 121 -22.97 -15.05 6.05
C LEU A 121 -24.19 -15.87 6.55
N PRO A 122 -24.81 -16.70 5.69
CA PRO A 122 -25.89 -17.57 6.12
C PRO A 122 -25.36 -18.73 6.98
N ARG A 123 -26.22 -19.32 7.82
CA ARG A 123 -25.86 -20.45 8.70
C ARG A 123 -25.23 -21.64 7.97
N ALA A 124 -25.66 -21.93 6.74
CA ALA A 124 -25.07 -23.00 5.93
C ALA A 124 -23.59 -22.73 5.59
N ALA A 125 -23.24 -21.47 5.34
CA ALA A 125 -21.87 -21.06 5.08
C ALA A 125 -21.01 -21.12 6.36
N LEU A 126 -21.59 -20.77 7.52
CA LEU A 126 -20.93 -20.94 8.81
C LEU A 126 -20.58 -22.41 9.08
N GLY A 127 -21.49 -23.34 8.78
CA GLY A 127 -21.21 -24.78 8.90
C GLY A 127 -20.05 -25.24 8.01
N ALA A 128 -19.97 -24.75 6.76
CA ALA A 128 -18.86 -25.08 5.87
C ALA A 128 -17.50 -24.53 6.38
N LEU A 129 -17.49 -23.35 7.00
CA LEU A 129 -16.29 -22.78 7.63
C LEU A 129 -15.90 -23.52 8.91
N GLU A 130 -16.88 -23.96 9.70
CA GLU A 130 -16.67 -24.80 10.87
C GLU A 130 -16.03 -26.14 10.46
N ASP A 131 -16.59 -26.81 9.45
CA ASP A 131 -16.04 -28.05 8.89
C ASP A 131 -14.63 -27.85 8.33
N PHE A 132 -14.37 -26.74 7.63
CA PHE A 132 -13.03 -26.39 7.15
C PHE A 132 -12.01 -26.30 8.29
N ALA A 133 -12.35 -25.56 9.36
CA ALA A 133 -11.48 -25.45 10.53
C ALA A 133 -11.30 -26.81 11.23
N ARG A 134 -12.38 -27.58 11.41
CA ARG A 134 -12.32 -28.92 12.02
C ARG A 134 -11.38 -29.88 11.30
N ASN A 135 -11.25 -29.73 9.98
CA ASN A 135 -10.39 -30.56 9.13
C ASN A 135 -8.96 -30.00 8.94
N GLY A 136 -8.48 -29.17 9.87
CA GLY A 136 -7.09 -28.67 9.86
C GLY A 136 -6.89 -27.30 9.22
N GLY A 137 -7.97 -26.64 8.78
CA GLY A 137 -7.93 -25.28 8.25
C GLY A 137 -7.73 -24.22 9.34
N GLN A 138 -7.18 -23.07 8.95
CA GLN A 138 -7.08 -21.90 9.83
C GLN A 138 -8.11 -20.85 9.41
N LEU A 139 -9.01 -20.48 10.33
CA LEU A 139 -10.07 -19.52 10.08
C LEU A 139 -9.80 -18.22 10.82
N VAL A 140 -9.81 -17.08 10.13
CA VAL A 140 -9.74 -15.74 10.73
C VAL A 140 -11.09 -15.07 10.59
N VAL A 141 -11.66 -14.62 11.70
CA VAL A 141 -12.93 -13.89 11.72
C VAL A 141 -12.74 -12.55 12.41
N GLU A 142 -13.09 -11.49 11.70
CA GLU A 142 -13.06 -10.12 12.20
C GLU A 142 -14.42 -9.69 12.72
N LEU A 143 -14.43 -9.12 13.92
CA LEU A 143 -15.60 -8.60 14.62
C LEU A 143 -16.82 -9.54 14.56
N PRO A 144 -16.66 -10.82 14.94
CA PRO A 144 -17.76 -11.78 14.91
C PRO A 144 -18.90 -11.31 15.81
N ARG A 145 -20.08 -11.12 15.21
CA ARG A 145 -21.33 -10.79 15.93
C ARG A 145 -22.09 -12.07 16.28
N GLU A 146 -23.34 -11.90 16.68
CA GLU A 146 -24.25 -13.00 17.01
C GLU A 146 -24.27 -14.08 15.91
N GLY A 147 -24.19 -15.34 16.31
CA GLY A 147 -24.20 -16.52 15.43
C GLY A 147 -22.84 -17.18 15.21
N TRP A 148 -21.74 -16.53 15.63
CA TRP A 148 -20.37 -17.06 15.50
C TRP A 148 -19.87 -17.80 16.74
N GLU A 149 -20.61 -17.77 17.85
CA GLU A 149 -20.18 -18.26 19.17
C GLU A 149 -19.78 -19.75 19.15
N THR A 150 -20.43 -20.54 18.30
CA THR A 150 -20.13 -21.97 18.17
C THR A 150 -18.76 -22.23 17.53
N ILE A 151 -18.27 -21.30 16.70
CA ILE A 151 -16.99 -21.38 16.00
C ILE A 151 -15.90 -20.67 16.81
N THR A 152 -16.17 -19.44 17.26
CA THR A 152 -15.18 -18.57 17.92
C THR A 152 -15.07 -18.79 19.42
N GLY A 153 -16.05 -19.47 20.03
CA GLY A 153 -16.11 -19.72 21.48
C GLY A 153 -16.32 -18.47 22.35
N VAL A 154 -16.63 -17.32 21.74
CA VAL A 154 -16.71 -16.04 22.43
C VAL A 154 -18.08 -15.42 22.21
N SER A 155 -18.73 -15.00 23.30
CA SER A 155 -19.91 -14.15 23.24
C SER A 155 -19.49 -12.69 23.18
N THR A 156 -20.02 -11.97 22.18
CA THR A 156 -19.78 -10.54 21.97
C THR A 156 -20.97 -9.69 22.43
N THR A 157 -21.85 -10.25 23.27
CA THR A 157 -22.98 -9.53 23.86
C THR A 157 -22.50 -8.48 24.86
N GLY A 158 -22.87 -7.21 24.65
CA GLY A 158 -22.56 -6.13 25.59
C GLY A 158 -22.38 -4.79 24.89
N THR A 159 -21.80 -3.83 25.62
CA THR A 159 -21.51 -2.49 25.09
C THR A 159 -20.25 -2.52 24.23
N ILE A 160 -20.38 -2.10 22.97
CA ILE A 160 -19.26 -1.98 22.03
C ILE A 160 -18.37 -0.80 22.45
N GLY A 161 -17.09 -1.08 22.68
CA GLY A 161 -16.04 -0.10 22.95
C GLY A 161 -15.43 0.50 21.69
N GLN A 162 -14.29 1.16 21.84
CA GLN A 162 -13.50 1.72 20.75
C GLN A 162 -12.06 1.22 20.85
N ALA A 163 -11.53 0.65 19.78
CA ALA A 163 -10.13 0.27 19.70
C ALA A 163 -9.28 1.54 19.47
N ARG A 164 -8.33 1.84 20.36
CA ARG A 164 -7.41 2.98 20.18
C ARG A 164 -5.96 2.56 20.21
N ARG A 165 -5.60 1.62 21.07
CA ARG A 165 -4.24 1.07 21.17
C ARG A 165 -4.22 -0.39 21.60
N VAL A 166 -3.15 -1.06 21.23
CA VAL A 166 -2.76 -2.35 21.80
C VAL A 166 -2.19 -2.12 23.20
N THR A 167 -2.67 -2.86 24.20
CA THR A 167 -2.24 -2.72 25.61
C THR A 167 -1.29 -3.83 26.06
N SER A 168 -1.39 -5.02 25.48
CA SER A 168 -0.47 -6.13 25.75
C SER A 168 -0.24 -6.98 24.52
N VAL A 169 0.99 -7.49 24.42
CA VAL A 169 1.49 -8.34 23.33
C VAL A 169 2.14 -9.62 23.88
N ASP A 170 2.01 -9.88 25.19
CA ASP A 170 2.70 -10.99 25.84
C ASP A 170 2.26 -12.35 25.28
N GLY A 171 0.99 -12.47 24.91
CA GLY A 171 0.43 -13.69 24.29
C GLY A 171 0.98 -13.99 22.90
N LEU A 172 1.61 -13.02 22.22
CA LEU A 172 2.27 -13.25 20.92
C LEU A 172 3.59 -14.00 21.04
N GLY A 173 4.19 -14.06 22.24
CA GLY A 173 5.58 -14.49 22.38
C GLY A 173 6.55 -13.60 21.57
N ALA A 174 6.15 -12.36 21.27
CA ALA A 174 6.89 -11.48 20.37
C ALA A 174 8.25 -11.06 20.96
N HIS A 175 9.23 -10.89 20.07
CA HIS A 175 10.57 -10.38 20.39
C HIS A 175 10.91 -9.16 19.50
N GLY A 176 11.97 -8.45 19.87
CA GLY A 176 12.50 -7.33 19.09
C GLY A 176 11.46 -6.22 18.82
N PRO A 177 11.46 -5.63 17.61
CA PRO A 177 10.60 -4.48 17.29
C PRO A 177 9.10 -4.73 17.43
N ILE A 178 8.61 -5.96 17.24
CA ILE A 178 7.17 -6.27 17.42
C ILE A 178 6.80 -6.06 18.89
N ARG A 179 7.58 -6.60 19.83
CA ARG A 179 7.32 -6.43 21.26
C ARG A 179 7.44 -4.97 21.70
N GLU A 180 8.42 -4.25 21.17
CA GLU A 180 8.71 -2.87 21.57
C GLU A 180 7.65 -1.88 21.05
N HIS A 181 7.17 -2.06 19.82
CA HIS A 181 6.45 -1.01 19.11
C HIS A 181 5.01 -1.37 18.72
N LEU A 182 4.57 -2.63 18.84
CA LEU A 182 3.19 -2.98 18.49
C LEU A 182 2.17 -2.31 19.43
N VAL A 183 2.52 -2.09 20.70
CA VAL A 183 1.71 -1.32 21.67
C VAL A 183 1.50 0.13 21.26
N ASP A 184 2.35 0.66 20.38
CA ASP A 184 2.28 2.03 19.89
C ASP A 184 1.42 2.18 18.63
N VAL A 185 0.92 1.09 18.05
CA VAL A 185 0.13 1.15 16.83
C VAL A 185 -1.22 1.79 17.13
N PRO A 186 -1.56 2.92 16.46
CA PRO A 186 -2.87 3.51 16.61
C PRO A 186 -3.92 2.66 15.91
N LEU A 187 -4.96 2.29 16.64
CA LEU A 187 -6.09 1.52 16.14
C LEU A 187 -7.28 2.45 15.84
N SER A 188 -8.20 1.97 15.02
CA SER A 188 -9.44 2.66 14.68
C SER A 188 -10.60 1.68 14.65
N GLY A 189 -11.80 2.15 15.02
CA GLY A 189 -13.03 1.37 14.90
C GLY A 189 -13.52 0.75 16.21
N PRO A 190 -14.58 -0.06 16.13
CA PRO A 190 -15.17 -0.72 17.30
C PRO A 190 -14.23 -1.75 17.95
N LEU A 191 -14.50 -2.00 19.22
CA LEU A 191 -13.93 -3.10 20.00
C LEU A 191 -15.08 -3.86 20.66
N LEU A 192 -15.22 -5.15 20.36
CA LEU A 192 -16.27 -5.99 20.90
C LEU A 192 -15.96 -6.34 22.36
N PRO A 193 -16.95 -6.28 23.25
CA PRO A 193 -16.77 -6.78 24.60
C PRO A 193 -16.66 -8.30 24.55
N THR A 194 -15.91 -8.87 25.49
CA THR A 194 -15.87 -10.31 25.70
C THR A 194 -16.48 -10.64 27.06
N ALA A 195 -17.64 -11.31 27.05
CA ALA A 195 -18.08 -12.02 28.24
C ALA A 195 -17.47 -13.44 28.20
N PRO A 196 -16.81 -13.92 29.28
CA PRO A 196 -16.34 -15.29 29.32
C PRO A 196 -17.53 -16.26 29.23
N MET A 197 -17.60 -17.07 28.17
CA MET A 197 -18.62 -18.11 28.02
C MET A 197 -18.19 -19.39 28.76
N LEU A 198 -18.59 -19.58 30.01
CA LEU A 198 -18.52 -20.93 30.61
C LEU A 198 -19.49 -21.87 29.87
N PRO A 199 -19.09 -23.08 29.42
CA PRO A 199 -17.91 -23.86 29.80
C PRO A 199 -16.79 -23.93 28.72
N ARG A 200 -16.80 -23.09 27.68
CA ARG A 200 -15.67 -23.04 26.73
C ARG A 200 -14.70 -21.96 27.18
N PRO A 201 -13.47 -22.30 27.62
CA PRO A 201 -12.50 -21.24 27.84
C PRO A 201 -12.36 -20.47 26.52
N ALA A 202 -12.61 -19.16 26.55
CA ALA A 202 -12.12 -18.29 25.49
C ALA A 202 -10.63 -18.65 25.32
N GLY A 203 -10.21 -18.99 24.10
CA GLY A 203 -8.84 -19.44 23.84
C GLY A 203 -7.79 -18.43 24.35
N PRO A 204 -6.49 -18.79 24.39
CA PRO A 204 -5.45 -17.88 24.84
C PRO A 204 -5.58 -16.50 24.19
N VAL A 205 -5.55 -15.47 25.03
CA VAL A 205 -5.49 -14.07 24.58
C VAL A 205 -4.10 -13.84 24.03
N ILE A 206 -4.02 -13.59 22.73
CA ILE A 206 -2.75 -13.37 22.03
C ILE A 206 -2.37 -11.89 22.07
N LEU A 207 -3.35 -11.01 21.94
CA LEU A 207 -3.17 -9.57 21.96
C LEU A 207 -4.33 -8.92 22.71
N GLU A 208 -4.01 -7.94 23.56
CA GLU A 208 -4.99 -7.12 24.27
C GLU A 208 -5.10 -5.73 23.64
N VAL A 209 -6.33 -5.22 23.56
CA VAL A 209 -6.67 -3.87 23.09
C VAL A 209 -7.52 -3.21 24.16
N GLU A 210 -7.15 -2.00 24.58
CA GLU A 210 -7.84 -1.31 25.69
C GLU A 210 -8.09 -2.19 26.93
N GLU A 211 -7.07 -2.95 27.38
CA GLU A 211 -7.13 -3.80 28.59
C GLU A 211 -8.17 -4.93 28.53
N GLN A 212 -8.62 -5.29 27.32
CA GLN A 212 -9.47 -6.45 27.08
C GLN A 212 -8.96 -7.26 25.88
N PRO A 213 -9.44 -8.50 25.69
CA PRO A 213 -9.01 -9.32 24.56
C PRO A 213 -9.27 -8.63 23.21
N GLY A 214 -8.23 -8.55 22.38
CA GLY A 214 -8.30 -8.01 21.01
C GLY A 214 -8.12 -9.08 19.94
N LEU A 215 -7.21 -10.03 20.15
CA LEU A 215 -7.02 -11.22 19.31
C LEU A 215 -7.00 -12.46 20.18
N LEU A 216 -7.85 -13.42 19.83
CA LEU A 216 -7.96 -14.73 20.48
C LEU A 216 -7.64 -15.83 19.47
N VAL A 217 -7.06 -16.92 19.95
CA VAL A 217 -6.83 -18.12 19.14
C VAL A 217 -7.44 -19.32 19.84
N GLN A 218 -8.32 -20.04 19.15
CA GLN A 218 -8.98 -21.23 19.69
C GLN A 218 -8.75 -22.43 18.77
N PRO A 219 -8.41 -23.62 19.30
CA PRO A 219 -8.44 -24.85 18.53
C PRO A 219 -9.88 -25.28 18.22
N LEU A 220 -10.11 -25.76 17.00
CA LEU A 220 -11.39 -26.29 16.55
C LEU A 220 -11.15 -27.51 15.66
N GLY A 221 -11.36 -28.71 16.22
CA GLY A 221 -10.94 -29.96 15.58
C GLY A 221 -9.42 -29.98 15.39
N ASP A 222 -8.96 -30.30 14.19
CA ASP A 222 -7.53 -30.33 13.85
C ASP A 222 -6.99 -28.96 13.43
N GLY A 223 -7.83 -27.92 13.36
CA GLY A 223 -7.47 -26.57 12.93
C GLY A 223 -7.60 -25.51 14.03
N GLN A 224 -7.55 -24.24 13.63
CA GLN A 224 -7.59 -23.10 14.55
C GLN A 224 -8.48 -21.96 14.06
N VAL A 225 -9.05 -21.23 15.01
CA VAL A 225 -9.87 -20.04 14.78
C VAL A 225 -9.21 -18.82 15.44
N PHE A 226 -8.79 -17.86 14.63
CA PHE A 226 -8.33 -16.54 15.03
C PHE A 226 -9.52 -15.60 15.07
N THR A 227 -9.82 -15.05 16.25
CA THR A 227 -10.93 -14.12 16.45
C THR A 227 -10.39 -12.73 16.76
N LEU A 228 -10.60 -11.79 15.83
CA LEU A 228 -10.26 -10.38 15.99
C LEU A 228 -11.49 -9.64 16.52
N LEU A 229 -11.36 -9.06 17.71
CA LEU A 229 -12.43 -8.35 18.40
C LEU A 229 -12.36 -6.84 18.17
N PHE A 230 -11.38 -6.37 17.41
CA PHE A 230 -11.27 -4.99 16.93
C PHE A 230 -11.30 -4.95 15.41
N ASP A 231 -11.54 -3.76 14.87
CA ASP A 231 -11.56 -3.50 13.43
C ASP A 231 -10.13 -3.41 12.86
N TYR A 232 -9.61 -4.58 12.51
CA TYR A 232 -8.27 -4.74 11.97
C TYR A 232 -8.14 -4.08 10.60
N ALA A 233 -9.13 -4.30 9.73
CA ALA A 233 -9.12 -3.84 8.36
C ALA A 233 -9.25 -2.32 8.26
N CYS A 234 -10.12 -1.68 9.05
CA CYS A 234 -10.16 -0.22 9.11
C CYS A 234 -8.96 0.38 9.83
N SER A 235 -8.37 -0.31 10.82
CA SER A 235 -7.10 0.15 11.42
C SER A 235 -5.99 0.20 10.37
N LEU A 236 -5.83 -0.83 9.55
CA LEU A 236 -4.87 -0.84 8.44
C LEU A 236 -5.20 0.22 7.38
N THR A 237 -6.48 0.36 7.02
CA THR A 237 -6.91 1.37 6.04
C THR A 237 -6.61 2.78 6.54
N ALA A 238 -6.89 3.07 7.80
CA ALA A 238 -6.59 4.35 8.41
C ALA A 238 -5.07 4.62 8.47
N LEU A 239 -4.27 3.61 8.78
CA LEU A 239 -2.81 3.72 8.73
C LEU A 239 -2.31 4.07 7.32
N HIS A 240 -2.82 3.42 6.27
CA HIS A 240 -2.37 3.64 4.89
C HIS A 240 -2.92 4.92 4.23
N GLN A 241 -4.23 5.19 4.35
CA GLN A 241 -4.89 6.33 3.66
C GLN A 241 -5.05 7.57 4.55
N GLY A 242 -4.84 7.42 5.85
CA GLY A 242 -5.12 8.44 6.84
C GLY A 242 -6.44 8.27 7.58
N LYS A 243 -6.64 9.06 8.64
CA LYS A 243 -7.87 9.05 9.45
C LYS A 243 -8.65 10.35 9.25
N PRO A 244 -9.81 10.32 8.58
CA PRO A 244 -10.60 11.52 8.39
C PRO A 244 -11.37 11.89 9.66
N THR A 245 -11.89 13.11 9.69
CA THR A 245 -12.96 13.56 10.57
C THR A 245 -14.26 12.77 10.28
N ARG A 246 -15.29 13.00 11.10
CA ARG A 246 -16.60 12.37 10.90
C ARG A 246 -17.27 12.70 9.57
N GLN A 247 -16.83 13.75 8.87
CA GLN A 247 -17.39 14.17 7.58
C GLN A 247 -16.57 13.66 6.39
N MET A 248 -15.66 12.71 6.60
CA MET A 248 -14.75 12.20 5.57
C MET A 248 -13.77 13.26 5.01
N GLU A 249 -13.46 14.28 5.83
CA GLU A 249 -12.51 15.37 5.55
C GLU A 249 -11.26 15.26 6.44
N PHE A 250 -10.11 15.86 6.09
CA PHE A 250 -8.86 15.74 6.88
C PHE A 250 -8.45 17.03 7.63
N GLY A 251 -9.05 18.16 7.30
CA GLY A 251 -8.86 19.44 7.96
C GLY A 251 -10.12 19.92 8.68
N PRO A 252 -10.03 20.98 9.49
CA PRO A 252 -11.20 21.63 10.05
C PRO A 252 -12.14 22.18 8.95
N PRO A 253 -13.44 22.37 9.26
CA PRO A 253 -14.38 22.98 8.33
C PRO A 253 -13.88 24.33 7.80
N GLY A 254 -13.89 24.50 6.48
CA GLY A 254 -13.39 25.72 5.82
C GLY A 254 -11.88 25.74 5.56
N SER A 255 -11.16 24.64 5.83
CA SER A 255 -9.78 24.48 5.40
C SER A 255 -9.59 24.71 3.90
N PRO A 256 -8.37 25.08 3.47
CA PRO A 256 -8.03 25.14 2.06
C PRO A 256 -8.37 23.83 1.36
N ARG A 257 -8.82 23.94 0.10
CA ARG A 257 -9.10 22.78 -0.75
C ARG A 257 -7.91 21.84 -0.81
N TRP A 258 -6.71 22.39 -1.06
CA TRP A 258 -5.46 21.66 -1.17
C TRP A 258 -4.70 21.69 0.15
N GLN A 259 -4.35 20.53 0.68
CA GLN A 259 -3.60 20.37 1.93
C GLN A 259 -2.45 19.38 1.75
N PRO A 260 -1.33 19.52 2.48
CA PRO A 260 -0.27 18.53 2.50
C PRO A 260 -0.78 17.17 2.97
N THR A 261 -0.29 16.09 2.35
CA THR A 261 -0.66 14.72 2.74
C THR A 261 -0.34 14.40 4.20
N GLU A 262 0.68 15.04 4.79
CA GLU A 262 1.02 14.88 6.22
C GLU A 262 -0.14 15.18 7.16
N GLY A 263 -1.05 16.08 6.79
CA GLY A 263 -2.25 16.39 7.59
C GLY A 263 -3.25 15.23 7.67
N ARG A 264 -3.07 14.18 6.87
CA ARG A 264 -3.98 13.04 6.80
C ARG A 264 -3.63 11.91 7.75
N VAL A 265 -2.42 11.92 8.34
CA VAL A 265 -1.91 10.79 9.13
C VAL A 265 -2.90 10.31 10.18
N ALA A 266 -2.94 9.00 10.42
CA ALA A 266 -3.92 8.42 11.35
C ALA A 266 -3.76 8.92 12.80
N HIS A 267 -2.55 9.34 13.15
CA HIS A 267 -2.16 9.81 14.47
C HIS A 267 -0.88 10.66 14.36
N GLU A 268 -0.74 11.71 15.17
CA GLU A 268 0.44 12.61 15.18
C GLU A 268 1.80 11.90 15.32
N ARG A 269 1.90 10.79 16.08
CA ARG A 269 3.12 10.00 16.24
C ARG A 269 3.68 9.45 14.93
N LEU A 270 2.84 9.31 13.90
CA LEU A 270 3.27 8.83 12.60
C LEU A 270 4.14 9.85 11.86
N LEU A 271 4.04 11.15 12.19
CA LEU A 271 4.78 12.22 11.53
C LEU A 271 6.30 12.00 11.57
N SER A 272 6.81 11.32 12.60
CA SER A 272 8.24 11.02 12.75
C SER A 272 8.52 9.53 13.02
N SER A 273 7.60 8.64 12.62
CA SER A 273 7.73 7.21 12.90
C SER A 273 8.84 6.57 12.05
N HIS A 274 9.83 5.97 12.71
CA HIS A 274 10.88 5.17 12.08
C HIS A 274 10.51 3.68 11.98
N VAL A 275 9.27 3.33 12.36
CA VAL A 275 8.75 1.97 12.41
C VAL A 275 7.47 1.88 11.58
N PRO A 276 7.34 0.87 10.70
CA PRO A 276 6.14 0.69 9.90
C PRO A 276 5.05 -0.01 10.72
N TYR A 277 4.23 0.78 11.44
CA TYR A 277 3.20 0.28 12.34
C TYR A 277 2.16 -0.64 11.69
N ALA A 278 1.79 -0.42 10.41
CA ALA A 278 0.89 -1.32 9.70
C ALA A 278 1.56 -2.68 9.45
N ASP A 279 2.88 -2.72 9.20
CA ASP A 279 3.64 -3.97 9.04
C ASP A 279 3.77 -4.75 10.33
N LEU A 280 3.93 -4.09 11.47
CA LEU A 280 3.88 -4.75 12.78
C LEU A 280 2.51 -5.41 13.02
N LEU A 281 1.43 -4.70 12.74
CA LEU A 281 0.07 -5.21 12.91
C LEU A 281 -0.22 -6.39 11.95
N LYS A 282 0.35 -6.38 10.74
CA LYS A 282 0.31 -7.51 9.78
C LYS A 282 1.03 -8.74 10.34
N ARG A 283 2.28 -8.56 10.78
CA ARG A 283 3.12 -9.65 11.31
C ARG A 283 2.58 -10.28 12.57
N ALA A 284 2.01 -9.47 13.47
CA ALA A 284 1.37 -9.95 14.70
C ALA A 284 0.29 -11.03 14.46
N LEU A 285 -0.32 -11.03 13.28
CA LEU A 285 -1.28 -12.04 12.88
C LEU A 285 -0.69 -13.08 11.91
N PHE A 286 -0.09 -12.64 10.80
CA PHE A 286 0.28 -13.55 9.71
C PHE A 286 1.42 -14.50 10.06
N ASP A 287 2.37 -14.07 10.89
CA ASP A 287 3.49 -14.92 11.29
C ASP A 287 3.00 -16.11 12.15
N ARG A 288 1.84 -15.95 12.81
CA ARG A 288 1.19 -17.00 13.62
C ARG A 288 0.61 -18.13 12.78
N PHE A 289 0.27 -17.90 11.52
CA PHE A 289 -0.31 -18.96 10.69
C PHE A 289 0.66 -20.11 10.46
N SER A 290 1.97 -19.84 10.53
CA SER A 290 3.02 -20.84 10.38
C SER A 290 3.24 -21.71 11.63
N GLU A 291 2.62 -21.38 12.76
CA GLU A 291 2.78 -22.14 14.01
C GLU A 291 1.92 -23.40 14.06
N HIS A 292 0.75 -23.38 13.43
CA HIS A 292 -0.12 -24.56 13.37
C HIS A 292 0.26 -25.52 12.23
N ARG A 293 0.74 -24.95 11.12
CA ARG A 293 1.28 -25.65 9.97
C ARG A 293 2.21 -24.71 9.22
N PRO A 294 3.27 -25.17 8.56
CA PRO A 294 4.14 -24.26 7.83
C PRO A 294 3.39 -23.66 6.63
N VAL A 295 3.36 -22.33 6.53
CA VAL A 295 2.70 -21.60 5.45
C VAL A 295 3.75 -20.86 4.60
N PRO A 296 3.91 -21.21 3.31
CA PRO A 296 4.84 -20.52 2.43
C PRO A 296 4.26 -19.21 1.88
N ARG A 297 5.14 -18.34 1.40
CA ARG A 297 4.77 -17.08 0.73
C ARG A 297 5.71 -16.72 -0.41
N LEU A 298 5.27 -15.83 -1.29
CA LEU A 298 6.18 -15.22 -2.26
C LEU A 298 6.97 -14.11 -1.58
N TRP A 299 8.29 -14.15 -1.67
CA TRP A 299 9.17 -13.12 -1.13
C TRP A 299 8.85 -11.75 -1.77
N PRO A 300 8.78 -10.65 -1.00
CA PRO A 300 8.31 -9.35 -1.49
C PRO A 300 9.28 -8.62 -2.42
N PHE A 301 10.48 -9.15 -2.66
CA PHE A 301 11.51 -8.58 -3.53
C PHE A 301 12.16 -9.66 -4.40
N PRO A 302 12.79 -9.31 -5.53
CA PRO A 302 13.40 -10.30 -6.40
C PRO A 302 14.61 -10.98 -5.75
N GLY A 303 14.81 -12.27 -6.06
CA GLY A 303 15.91 -13.05 -5.52
C GLY A 303 15.90 -13.09 -3.99
N HIS A 304 17.03 -12.76 -3.37
CA HIS A 304 17.21 -12.71 -1.93
C HIS A 304 17.27 -11.27 -1.37
N HIS A 305 16.86 -10.25 -2.13
CA HIS A 305 16.90 -8.87 -1.65
C HIS A 305 16.04 -8.67 -0.41
N MET A 306 16.55 -7.94 0.58
CA MET A 306 15.85 -7.74 1.86
C MET A 306 14.89 -6.56 1.84
N GLY A 307 14.89 -5.78 0.76
CA GLY A 307 14.07 -4.60 0.56
C GLY A 307 14.26 -4.05 -0.84
N ALA A 308 13.65 -2.90 -1.12
CA ALA A 308 13.93 -2.13 -2.32
C ALA A 308 14.26 -0.68 -1.97
N VAL A 309 14.98 0.01 -2.85
CA VAL A 309 15.18 1.46 -2.77
C VAL A 309 14.78 2.05 -4.11
N THR A 310 13.86 3.01 -4.06
CA THR A 310 13.50 3.81 -5.23
C THR A 310 13.80 5.27 -4.95
N ASN A 311 14.20 5.99 -5.99
CA ASN A 311 14.54 7.40 -5.90
C ASN A 311 13.76 8.21 -6.93
N ALA A 312 13.13 9.28 -6.47
CA ALA A 312 12.22 10.11 -7.24
C ALA A 312 12.66 11.58 -7.27
N HIS A 313 12.50 12.24 -8.42
CA HIS A 313 12.86 13.63 -8.64
C HIS A 313 11.68 14.43 -9.19
N PRO A 314 10.77 14.95 -8.33
CA PRO A 314 9.76 15.89 -8.78
C PRO A 314 10.41 17.18 -9.28
N SER A 315 9.99 17.62 -10.47
CA SER A 315 10.59 18.72 -11.20
C SER A 315 9.52 19.68 -11.74
N ALA A 316 9.12 20.63 -10.90
CA ALA A 316 8.13 21.65 -11.27
C ALA A 316 8.70 22.69 -12.24
N GLU A 317 9.95 23.10 -12.03
CA GLU A 317 10.58 24.21 -12.77
C GLU A 317 11.86 23.83 -13.52
N SER A 318 12.65 22.88 -12.98
CA SER A 318 14.00 22.59 -13.49
C SER A 318 14.19 21.13 -13.92
N PRO A 319 13.69 20.73 -15.11
CA PRO A 319 13.91 19.39 -15.65
C PRO A 319 15.38 19.01 -15.76
N ARG A 320 16.26 19.99 -16.02
CA ARG A 320 17.70 19.76 -16.12
C ARG A 320 18.32 19.29 -14.81
N ALA A 321 17.89 19.84 -13.68
CA ALA A 321 18.39 19.41 -12.38
C ALA A 321 17.97 17.95 -12.09
N ALA A 322 16.71 17.59 -12.37
CA ALA A 322 16.24 16.21 -12.24
C ALA A 322 17.01 15.24 -13.15
N LEU A 323 17.28 15.62 -14.40
CA LEU A 323 18.13 14.84 -15.32
C LEU A 323 19.57 14.70 -14.81
N GLY A 324 20.11 15.74 -14.17
CA GLY A 324 21.44 15.68 -13.55
C GLY A 324 21.51 14.70 -12.38
N TYR A 325 20.49 14.67 -11.52
CA TYR A 325 20.37 13.67 -10.47
C TYR A 325 20.22 12.25 -11.04
N ALA A 326 19.42 12.07 -12.09
CA ALA A 326 19.28 10.77 -12.75
C ALA A 326 20.57 10.29 -13.42
N ASP A 327 21.32 11.16 -14.09
CA ASP A 327 22.64 10.81 -14.65
C ASP A 327 23.63 10.43 -13.55
N TRP A 328 23.62 11.13 -12.42
CA TRP A 328 24.42 10.75 -11.26
C TRP A 328 24.00 9.36 -10.74
N ALA A 329 22.71 9.09 -10.62
CA ALA A 329 22.19 7.79 -10.19
C ALA A 329 22.69 6.66 -11.10
N ARG A 330 22.51 6.80 -12.42
CA ARG A 330 22.98 5.84 -13.43
C ARG A 330 24.48 5.59 -13.32
N LYS A 331 25.29 6.64 -13.20
CA LYS A 331 26.76 6.53 -13.07
C LYS A 331 27.21 5.80 -11.79
N ASN A 332 26.33 5.65 -10.81
CA ASN A 332 26.58 4.98 -9.53
C ASN A 332 25.73 3.72 -9.38
N GLU A 333 25.37 3.08 -10.51
CA GLU A 333 24.61 1.82 -10.56
C GLU A 333 23.28 1.91 -9.82
N GLY A 334 22.59 3.04 -9.98
CA GLY A 334 21.25 3.26 -9.45
C GLY A 334 20.25 3.61 -10.55
N ALA A 335 19.00 3.73 -10.13
CA ALA A 335 17.86 4.07 -10.98
C ALA A 335 17.14 5.32 -10.43
N ALA A 336 16.40 6.01 -11.29
CA ALA A 336 15.70 7.22 -10.93
C ALA A 336 14.37 7.36 -11.68
N THR A 337 13.37 7.91 -10.98
CA THR A 337 12.07 8.28 -11.54
C THR A 337 11.96 9.80 -11.54
N ILE A 338 11.71 10.43 -12.69
CA ILE A 338 11.53 11.88 -12.80
C ILE A 338 10.03 12.17 -12.95
N PHE A 339 9.48 13.00 -12.07
CA PHE A 339 8.12 13.52 -12.23
C PHE A 339 8.18 14.90 -12.87
N ALA A 340 7.75 14.98 -14.13
CA ALA A 340 7.95 16.15 -14.96
C ALA A 340 6.64 16.95 -15.13
N ALA A 341 6.73 18.27 -14.99
CA ALA A 341 5.64 19.16 -15.40
C ALA A 341 5.48 19.14 -16.93
N ALA A 342 4.27 18.88 -17.40
CA ALA A 342 3.98 18.64 -18.82
C ALA A 342 4.40 19.80 -19.74
N ASP A 343 4.38 21.04 -19.24
CA ASP A 343 4.69 22.25 -20.00
C ASP A 343 6.19 22.60 -20.01
N ARG A 344 6.98 21.96 -19.15
CA ARG A 344 8.43 22.19 -19.04
C ARG A 344 9.26 21.07 -19.64
N PHE A 345 8.65 19.92 -19.91
CA PHE A 345 9.34 18.72 -20.36
C PHE A 345 9.23 18.53 -21.87
N THR A 346 10.31 18.78 -22.60
CA THR A 346 10.34 18.72 -24.07
C THR A 346 10.75 17.33 -24.58
N ALA A 347 10.51 17.07 -25.88
CA ALA A 347 10.99 15.86 -26.54
C ALA A 347 12.54 15.69 -26.46
N SER A 348 13.29 16.78 -26.50
CA SER A 348 14.75 16.73 -26.32
C SER A 348 15.16 16.33 -24.90
N GLN A 349 14.40 16.74 -23.87
CA GLN A 349 14.63 16.29 -22.50
C GLN A 349 14.18 14.84 -22.30
N ALA A 350 13.13 14.39 -23.00
CA ALA A 350 12.75 12.97 -23.04
C ALA A 350 13.88 12.10 -23.60
N ALA A 351 14.50 12.52 -24.72
CA ALA A 351 15.66 11.83 -25.27
C ALA A 351 16.87 11.81 -24.31
N LEU A 352 17.07 12.87 -23.52
CA LEU A 352 18.08 12.85 -22.45
C LEU A 352 17.71 11.89 -21.33
N ALA A 353 16.43 11.82 -20.95
CA ALA A 353 15.93 10.85 -19.97
C ALA A 353 16.15 9.40 -20.43
N ASP A 354 15.96 9.10 -21.73
CA ASP A 354 16.34 7.82 -22.35
C ASP A 354 17.84 7.51 -22.15
N GLN A 355 18.71 8.49 -22.45
CA GLN A 355 20.18 8.30 -22.34
C GLN A 355 20.63 8.03 -20.91
N VAL A 356 19.97 8.65 -19.92
CA VAL A 356 20.29 8.44 -18.50
C VAL A 356 19.50 7.29 -17.87
N GLY A 357 18.64 6.60 -18.63
CA GLY A 357 17.84 5.48 -18.15
C GLY A 357 16.82 5.86 -17.07
N ALA A 358 16.29 7.08 -17.10
CA ALA A 358 15.30 7.53 -16.12
C ALA A 358 13.87 7.13 -16.53
N GLU A 359 13.10 6.63 -15.55
CA GLU A 359 11.66 6.49 -15.68
C GLU A 359 10.99 7.87 -15.63
N LEU A 360 9.91 8.07 -16.40
CA LEU A 360 9.20 9.34 -16.47
C LEU A 360 7.76 9.19 -15.96
N GLY A 361 7.39 10.04 -15.01
CA GLY A 361 6.04 10.23 -14.51
C GLY A 361 5.56 11.66 -14.69
N LEU A 362 4.25 11.88 -14.52
CA LEU A 362 3.64 13.20 -14.55
C LEU A 362 3.74 13.89 -13.19
N LEU A 363 4.26 15.11 -13.15
CA LEU A 363 4.00 16.01 -12.02
C LEU A 363 2.70 16.77 -12.30
N TRP A 364 1.67 16.54 -11.51
CA TRP A 364 0.41 17.25 -11.62
C TRP A 364 0.54 18.66 -11.04
N VAL A 365 0.56 19.67 -11.92
CA VAL A 365 0.65 21.08 -11.54
C VAL A 365 -0.72 21.56 -11.09
N LEU A 366 -0.82 21.99 -9.83
CA LEU A 366 -2.06 22.41 -9.17
C LEU A 366 -2.22 23.92 -9.09
N GLY A 367 -1.19 24.68 -9.50
CA GLY A 367 -1.23 26.13 -9.46
C GLY A 367 -0.83 26.72 -8.11
N GLN A 368 -0.16 25.95 -7.24
CA GLN A 368 0.11 26.35 -5.85
C GLN A 368 1.52 26.92 -5.68
N GLN A 369 2.52 26.27 -6.29
CA GLN A 369 3.92 26.74 -6.24
C GLN A 369 4.31 27.57 -7.45
N ARG A 370 3.55 27.41 -8.54
CA ARG A 370 3.69 28.11 -9.82
C ARG A 370 2.31 28.28 -10.44
N PRO A 371 2.12 29.15 -11.45
CA PRO A 371 0.83 29.28 -12.12
C PRO A 371 0.31 27.96 -12.68
N ALA A 372 -1.00 27.73 -12.56
CA ALA A 372 -1.67 26.55 -13.10
C ALA A 372 -1.50 26.48 -14.63
N LEU A 373 -1.48 25.26 -15.17
CA LEU A 373 -1.49 25.07 -16.61
C LEU A 373 -2.88 25.41 -17.14
N THR A 374 -2.93 26.29 -18.14
CA THR A 374 -4.19 26.81 -18.68
C THR A 374 -4.22 26.74 -20.19
N GLU A 375 -5.44 26.64 -20.73
CA GLU A 375 -5.75 26.78 -22.15
C GLU A 375 -6.57 28.05 -22.35
N SER A 376 -6.15 28.87 -23.32
CA SER A 376 -6.91 30.06 -23.71
C SER A 376 -8.17 29.70 -24.48
N ARG A 377 -9.31 30.27 -24.08
CA ARG A 377 -10.61 30.09 -24.73
C ARG A 377 -11.19 31.42 -25.19
N GLY A 378 -11.77 31.42 -26.40
CA GLY A 378 -12.43 32.57 -27.00
C GLY A 378 -12.60 32.43 -28.51
N VAL A 379 -12.84 33.55 -29.20
CA VAL A 379 -13.11 33.58 -30.65
C VAL A 379 -12.06 34.44 -31.35
N GLY A 380 -11.31 33.84 -32.28
CA GLY A 380 -10.25 34.52 -33.02
C GLY A 380 -9.14 35.03 -32.10
N ALA A 381 -8.78 36.30 -32.23
CA ALA A 381 -7.77 36.96 -31.41
C ALA A 381 -8.27 37.34 -30.00
N LEU A 382 -9.58 37.26 -29.73
CA LEU A 382 -10.17 37.58 -28.43
C LEU A 382 -10.28 36.30 -27.59
N GLN A 383 -9.33 36.08 -26.68
CA GLN A 383 -9.30 34.93 -25.78
C GLN A 383 -9.31 35.38 -24.29
N PRO A 384 -10.43 35.95 -23.81
CA PRO A 384 -10.50 36.55 -22.47
C PRO A 384 -10.64 35.54 -21.32
N TRP A 385 -10.73 34.23 -21.62
CA TRP A 385 -10.88 33.18 -20.62
C TRP A 385 -9.71 32.23 -20.65
N LEU A 386 -9.15 31.94 -19.49
CA LEU A 386 -8.20 30.85 -19.30
C LEU A 386 -8.92 29.70 -18.61
N ARG A 387 -8.81 28.49 -19.14
CA ARG A 387 -9.34 27.29 -18.48
C ARG A 387 -8.19 26.48 -17.90
N GLU A 388 -8.22 26.16 -16.62
CA GLU A 388 -7.25 25.24 -16.01
C GLU A 388 -7.30 23.87 -16.67
N LEU A 389 -6.14 23.32 -17.03
CA LEU A 389 -6.02 21.99 -17.62
C LEU A 389 -6.26 20.91 -16.55
N PRO A 390 -7.27 20.04 -16.71
CA PRO A 390 -7.48 18.90 -15.82
C PRO A 390 -6.34 17.89 -15.94
N LEU A 391 -6.20 17.00 -14.95
CA LEU A 391 -5.13 16.01 -14.89
C LEU A 391 -4.98 15.17 -16.17
N ALA A 392 -6.10 14.74 -16.75
CA ALA A 392 -6.09 13.94 -17.99
C ALA A 392 -5.47 14.69 -19.18
N GLU A 393 -5.71 16.01 -19.27
CA GLU A 393 -5.16 16.86 -20.34
C GLU A 393 -3.67 17.15 -20.08
N GLN A 394 -3.26 17.38 -18.82
CA GLN A 394 -1.83 17.50 -18.49
C GLN A 394 -1.07 16.20 -18.82
N ARG A 395 -1.67 15.03 -18.54
CA ARG A 395 -1.11 13.73 -18.93
C ARG A 395 -0.99 13.60 -20.44
N ALA A 396 -2.03 13.95 -21.19
CA ALA A 396 -2.01 13.89 -22.65
C ALA A 396 -0.94 14.82 -23.24
N MET A 397 -0.76 16.01 -22.67
CA MET A 397 0.29 16.94 -23.08
C MET A 397 1.69 16.37 -22.83
N LEU A 398 1.95 15.78 -21.66
CA LEU A 398 3.23 15.10 -21.42
C LEU A 398 3.42 13.91 -22.38
N GLN A 399 2.38 13.09 -22.57
CA GLN A 399 2.42 11.93 -23.47
C GLN A 399 2.80 12.33 -24.90
N ALA A 400 2.27 13.45 -25.39
CA ALA A 400 2.62 13.98 -26.71
C ALA A 400 4.12 14.32 -26.84
N ASN A 401 4.75 14.79 -25.75
CA ASN A 401 6.19 15.08 -25.73
C ASN A 401 7.06 13.82 -25.62
N LEU A 402 6.54 12.73 -25.02
CA LEU A 402 7.24 11.46 -24.86
C LEU A 402 7.07 10.51 -26.06
N GLY A 403 6.00 10.67 -26.83
CA GLY A 403 5.60 9.76 -27.91
C GLY A 403 5.02 8.44 -27.41
N ASP A 404 4.51 7.62 -28.33
CA ASP A 404 3.68 6.43 -28.00
C ASP A 404 4.44 5.29 -27.31
N LYS A 405 5.78 5.30 -27.36
CA LYS A 405 6.62 4.23 -26.80
C LYS A 405 6.69 4.26 -25.27
N ARG A 406 6.32 5.38 -24.64
CA ARG A 406 6.46 5.61 -23.19
C ARG A 406 5.12 6.03 -22.60
N PRO A 407 4.25 5.08 -22.20
CA PRO A 407 2.99 5.43 -21.59
C PRO A 407 3.21 6.11 -20.23
N VAL A 408 2.62 7.29 -20.04
CA VAL A 408 2.64 8.01 -18.76
C VAL A 408 1.67 7.31 -17.80
N ARG A 409 2.22 6.47 -16.92
CA ARG A 409 1.46 5.66 -15.94
C ARG A 409 1.67 6.09 -14.48
N LEU A 410 2.77 6.77 -14.18
CA LEU A 410 3.09 7.25 -12.84
C LEU A 410 2.75 8.73 -12.72
N MET A 411 2.43 9.14 -11.50
CA MET A 411 2.25 10.54 -11.19
C MET A 411 2.72 10.92 -9.78
N ARG A 412 2.85 12.23 -9.57
CA ARG A 412 2.98 12.86 -8.28
C ARG A 412 2.27 14.22 -8.28
N THR A 413 1.60 14.58 -7.19
CA THR A 413 0.99 15.90 -7.02
C THR A 413 2.03 16.96 -6.70
N GLU A 414 1.85 18.17 -7.20
CA GLU A 414 2.68 19.33 -6.82
C GLU A 414 2.68 19.50 -5.31
N ALA A 415 3.88 19.56 -4.72
CA ALA A 415 4.10 19.69 -3.28
C ALA A 415 3.40 18.63 -2.40
N SER A 416 3.02 17.49 -2.99
CA SER A 416 2.24 16.45 -2.29
C SER A 416 0.91 16.99 -1.74
N LEU A 417 0.27 17.91 -2.46
CA LEU A 417 -0.99 18.54 -2.06
C LEU A 417 -2.19 17.74 -2.54
N TRP A 418 -3.17 17.61 -1.66
CA TRP A 418 -4.33 16.74 -1.80
C TRP A 418 -5.62 17.45 -1.45
N GLU A 419 -6.74 17.04 -2.05
CA GLU A 419 -8.04 17.58 -1.65
C GLU A 419 -8.40 17.20 -0.22
N ASN A 420 -9.12 18.08 0.47
CA ASN A 420 -9.58 17.90 1.85
C ASN A 420 -10.73 16.89 1.98
N ASP A 421 -10.67 15.77 1.27
CA ASP A 421 -11.68 14.73 1.32
C ASP A 421 -11.04 13.35 1.19
N TRP A 422 -11.85 12.32 1.39
CA TRP A 422 -11.42 10.93 1.43
C TRP A 422 -10.75 10.44 0.14
N ASP A 423 -11.38 10.64 -1.02
CA ASP A 423 -11.08 9.86 -2.22
C ASP A 423 -11.08 10.65 -3.54
N SER A 424 -11.54 11.90 -3.60
CA SER A 424 -11.77 12.62 -4.86
C SER A 424 -10.50 12.72 -5.71
N THR A 425 -9.36 12.95 -5.07
CA THR A 425 -8.06 13.05 -5.73
C THR A 425 -7.70 11.69 -6.34
N PHE A 426 -7.80 10.58 -5.59
CA PHE A 426 -7.59 9.23 -6.15
C PHE A 426 -8.55 8.92 -7.31
N ARG A 427 -9.82 9.31 -7.20
CA ARG A 427 -10.83 9.10 -8.24
C ARG A 427 -10.50 9.85 -9.53
N ARG A 428 -9.89 11.04 -9.45
CA ARG A 428 -9.40 11.81 -10.61
C ARG A 428 -8.15 11.19 -11.22
N ILE A 429 -7.23 10.71 -10.39
CA ILE A 429 -6.03 10.00 -10.85
C ILE A 429 -6.43 8.75 -11.63
N SER A 430 -7.37 7.98 -11.09
CA SER A 430 -7.94 6.81 -11.74
C SER A 430 -8.66 7.16 -13.05
N ALA A 431 -9.49 8.21 -13.08
CA ALA A 431 -10.16 8.68 -14.30
C ALA A 431 -9.19 9.16 -15.38
N ALA A 432 -8.06 9.75 -14.97
CA ALA A 432 -6.99 10.14 -15.88
C ALA A 432 -6.21 8.94 -16.43
N GLY A 433 -6.51 7.70 -15.99
CA GLY A 433 -5.86 6.48 -16.49
C GLY A 433 -4.42 6.30 -16.00
N LEU A 434 -4.04 6.98 -14.92
CA LEU A 434 -2.78 6.75 -14.22
C LEU A 434 -2.90 5.49 -13.35
N ARG A 435 -1.77 4.86 -13.05
CA ARG A 435 -1.68 3.57 -12.36
C ARG A 435 -1.01 3.66 -11.01
N VAL A 436 -0.09 4.60 -10.83
CA VAL A 436 0.67 4.77 -9.59
C VAL A 436 0.74 6.25 -9.23
N ASP A 437 0.41 6.56 -7.99
CA ASP A 437 0.73 7.81 -7.33
C ASP A 437 1.82 7.61 -6.28
N THR A 438 2.61 8.65 -6.06
CA THR A 438 3.75 8.68 -5.12
C THR A 438 3.70 9.95 -4.26
N SER A 439 2.49 10.41 -3.95
CA SER A 439 2.29 11.68 -3.27
C SER A 439 2.26 11.56 -1.76
N PHE A 440 2.06 10.37 -1.19
CA PHE A 440 1.97 10.19 0.25
C PHE A 440 3.35 10.10 0.89
N GLY A 441 3.66 11.03 1.78
CA GLY A 441 4.89 10.99 2.58
C GLY A 441 5.20 12.32 3.26
N PRO A 442 6.39 12.45 3.85
CA PRO A 442 6.78 13.64 4.59
C PRO A 442 7.17 14.80 3.67
N THR A 443 6.49 15.93 3.78
CA THR A 443 6.76 17.20 3.09
C THR A 443 7.49 18.23 3.93
N SER A 444 7.48 18.11 5.26
CA SER A 444 8.14 19.04 6.17
C SER A 444 9.52 18.52 6.62
N ALA A 445 10.40 19.43 7.04
CA ALA A 445 11.72 19.08 7.56
C ALA A 445 11.68 18.29 8.88
N GLU A 446 10.60 18.45 9.66
CA GLU A 446 10.41 17.81 10.96
C GLU A 446 9.79 16.40 10.84
N SER A 447 9.05 16.14 9.77
CA SER A 447 8.43 14.85 9.52
C SER A 447 9.33 13.93 8.72
N PHE A 448 9.30 12.62 9.01
CA PHE A 448 10.07 11.61 8.29
C PHE A 448 9.57 10.19 8.61
N GLY A 449 9.93 9.24 7.74
CA GLY A 449 9.69 7.83 7.95
C GLY A 449 8.31 7.35 7.48
N TYR A 450 7.70 6.42 8.20
CA TYR A 450 6.51 5.67 7.79
C TYR A 450 5.21 6.37 8.22
N LEU A 451 4.97 7.57 7.69
CA LEU A 451 3.79 8.39 8.01
C LEU A 451 2.46 7.66 7.77
N PHE A 452 2.45 6.76 6.80
CA PHE A 452 1.27 5.99 6.40
C PHE A 452 1.38 4.51 6.80
N GLY A 453 2.06 4.25 7.93
CA GLY A 453 2.14 2.94 8.58
C GLY A 453 2.95 1.88 7.84
N SER A 454 3.23 2.04 6.55
CA SER A 454 4.03 1.16 5.71
C SER A 454 4.65 1.96 4.57
N ALA A 455 5.69 1.42 3.95
CA ALA A 455 6.19 1.93 2.67
C ALA A 455 5.75 1.07 1.48
N MET A 456 5.10 -0.07 1.74
CA MET A 456 4.54 -0.91 0.69
C MET A 456 3.42 -0.18 -0.07
N PRO A 457 3.36 -0.29 -1.42
CA PRO A 457 2.28 0.29 -2.20
C PRO A 457 0.93 -0.35 -1.93
N PHE A 458 -0.14 0.42 -1.85
CA PHE A 458 -1.48 -0.07 -1.53
C PHE A 458 -2.54 0.43 -2.52
N TYR A 459 -3.64 -0.32 -2.66
CA TYR A 459 -4.82 0.15 -3.37
C TYR A 459 -5.68 1.00 -2.42
N PRO A 460 -5.86 2.30 -2.69
CA PRO A 460 -6.74 3.15 -1.91
C PRO A 460 -8.19 2.75 -2.17
N ILE A 461 -9.03 2.80 -1.15
CA ILE A 461 -10.47 2.58 -1.26
C ILE A 461 -11.23 3.89 -1.35
N ASP A 462 -12.27 3.90 -2.18
CA ASP A 462 -13.22 5.00 -2.29
C ASP A 462 -14.20 5.04 -1.10
N SER A 463 -15.08 6.01 -1.07
CA SER A 463 -16.09 6.21 -0.02
C SER A 463 -17.15 5.11 0.03
N ARG A 464 -17.18 4.17 -0.93
CA ARG A 464 -18.01 2.95 -0.89
C ARG A 464 -17.20 1.74 -0.41
N GLY A 465 -15.95 1.95 0.00
CA GLY A 465 -15.03 0.90 0.41
C GLY A 465 -14.50 0.04 -0.73
N LEU A 466 -14.63 0.49 -1.99
CA LEU A 466 -14.12 -0.25 -3.14
C LEU A 466 -12.73 0.26 -3.55
N PRO A 467 -11.78 -0.62 -3.89
CA PRO A 467 -10.46 -0.19 -4.30
C PRO A 467 -10.52 0.54 -5.64
N LEU A 468 -9.73 1.61 -5.76
CA LEU A 468 -9.51 2.32 -7.00
C LEU A 468 -8.37 1.65 -7.77
N PRO A 469 -8.41 1.59 -9.11
CA PRO A 469 -7.38 0.95 -9.94
C PRO A 469 -6.14 1.87 -10.10
N VAL A 470 -5.67 2.41 -8.99
CA VAL A 470 -4.45 3.20 -8.81
C VAL A 470 -3.76 2.69 -7.55
N LEU A 471 -2.44 2.62 -7.57
CA LEU A 471 -1.63 2.30 -6.40
C LEU A 471 -1.06 3.59 -5.81
N GLU A 472 -1.18 3.77 -4.50
CA GLU A 472 -0.36 4.75 -3.78
C GLU A 472 0.92 4.06 -3.34
N ALA A 473 2.07 4.61 -3.69
CA ALA A 473 3.40 4.14 -3.27
C ALA A 473 4.05 5.21 -2.38
N PRO A 474 3.89 5.10 -1.04
CA PRO A 474 4.37 6.13 -0.13
C PRO A 474 5.89 6.31 -0.19
N PHE A 475 6.33 7.54 0.02
CA PHE A 475 7.73 7.87 0.22
C PHE A 475 8.01 8.18 1.68
N VAL A 476 9.22 7.87 2.13
CA VAL A 476 9.60 7.90 3.55
C VAL A 476 10.56 9.02 3.88
N LEU A 477 11.23 9.60 2.88
CA LEU A 477 12.13 10.73 3.01
C LEU A 477 11.92 11.66 1.81
N SER A 478 11.92 12.97 2.04
CA SER A 478 11.92 13.99 1.01
C SER A 478 12.60 15.29 1.44
N GLY A 479 13.34 15.89 0.51
CA GLY A 479 13.93 17.22 0.72
C GLY A 479 14.76 17.30 1.99
N ALA A 480 14.54 18.33 2.82
CA ALA A 480 15.38 18.65 3.99
C ALA A 480 15.44 17.54 5.07
N ASN A 481 14.52 16.57 5.08
CA ASN A 481 14.58 15.45 6.03
C ASN A 481 15.50 14.29 5.56
N ILE A 482 16.13 14.40 4.39
CA ILE A 482 17.09 13.41 3.93
C ILE A 482 18.39 13.58 4.71
N ASP A 483 18.77 12.54 5.45
CA ASP A 483 19.99 12.48 6.25
C ASP A 483 20.64 11.09 6.15
N PRO A 484 21.98 10.98 5.99
CA PRO A 484 22.65 9.69 5.90
C PRO A 484 22.44 8.74 7.09
N ALA A 485 22.41 9.25 8.33
CA ALA A 485 22.25 8.41 9.50
C ALA A 485 20.81 7.89 9.62
N ARG A 486 19.84 8.74 9.27
CA ARG A 486 18.42 8.34 9.16
C ARG A 486 18.25 7.27 8.08
N LEU A 487 18.80 7.48 6.89
CA LEU A 487 18.74 6.52 5.79
C LEU A 487 19.37 5.18 6.18
N GLN A 488 20.56 5.18 6.78
CA GLN A 488 21.25 3.97 7.23
C GLN A 488 20.39 3.21 8.25
N ARG A 489 19.80 3.90 9.24
CA ARG A 489 18.90 3.27 10.21
C ARG A 489 17.71 2.59 9.54
N MET A 490 17.09 3.24 8.56
CA MET A 490 15.95 2.68 7.84
C MET A 490 16.34 1.45 7.02
N LEU A 491 17.50 1.47 6.36
CA LEU A 491 18.03 0.34 5.60
C LEU A 491 18.32 -0.86 6.50
N VAL A 492 19.04 -0.64 7.62
CA VAL A 492 19.31 -1.69 8.62
C VAL A 492 17.99 -2.28 9.15
N ASN A 493 17.04 -1.43 9.56
CA ASN A 493 15.76 -1.90 10.08
C ASN A 493 14.95 -2.67 9.03
N SER A 494 15.00 -2.23 7.77
CA SER A 494 14.35 -2.95 6.67
C SER A 494 15.02 -4.29 6.40
N GLU A 495 16.35 -4.34 6.40
CA GLU A 495 17.12 -5.57 6.19
C GLU A 495 16.85 -6.58 7.29
N THR A 496 16.93 -6.14 8.55
CA THR A 496 16.87 -7.03 9.71
C THR A 496 15.45 -7.42 10.09
N TYR A 497 14.47 -6.51 9.97
CA TYR A 497 13.16 -6.72 10.56
C TYR A 497 12.02 -6.59 9.57
N PHE A 498 11.89 -5.45 8.88
CA PHE A 498 10.60 -5.08 8.28
C PHE A 498 10.42 -5.49 6.82
N HIS A 499 11.51 -5.65 6.07
CA HIS A 499 11.52 -5.94 4.64
C HIS A 499 10.64 -5.01 3.81
N GLN A 500 11.04 -3.74 3.69
CA GLN A 500 10.25 -2.66 3.08
C GLN A 500 10.95 -2.06 1.86
N PRO A 501 10.19 -1.49 0.91
CA PRO A 501 10.73 -0.52 -0.02
C PRO A 501 11.02 0.79 0.73
N LEU A 502 12.08 1.50 0.34
CA LEU A 502 12.36 2.86 0.80
C LEU A 502 12.34 3.78 -0.42
N THR A 503 11.23 4.48 -0.59
CA THR A 503 11.09 5.50 -1.63
C THR A 503 11.61 6.84 -1.08
N VAL A 504 12.67 7.36 -1.70
CA VAL A 504 13.31 8.64 -1.34
C VAL A 504 13.00 9.66 -2.43
N SER A 505 12.43 10.80 -2.06
CA SER A 505 12.09 11.88 -2.98
C SER A 505 13.09 13.03 -2.86
N VAL A 506 13.89 13.29 -3.89
CA VAL A 506 14.78 14.45 -3.95
C VAL A 506 14.23 15.44 -4.97
N PRO A 507 13.38 16.42 -4.57
CA PRO A 507 12.90 17.45 -5.48
C PRO A 507 14.05 18.14 -6.21
N ALA A 508 13.86 18.41 -7.50
CA ALA A 508 14.89 18.94 -8.38
C ALA A 508 15.46 20.29 -7.92
N ASP A 509 14.68 21.03 -7.14
CA ASP A 509 14.97 22.34 -6.57
C ASP A 509 15.11 22.32 -5.04
N ALA A 510 15.20 21.14 -4.42
CA ALA A 510 15.31 21.00 -2.97
C ALA A 510 16.46 21.85 -2.39
N MET A 511 17.63 21.83 -3.03
CA MET A 511 18.79 22.64 -2.59
C MET A 511 18.63 24.14 -2.82
N ALA A 512 17.72 24.56 -3.71
CA ALA A 512 17.44 25.97 -3.94
C ALA A 512 16.41 26.52 -2.94
N ARG A 513 15.39 25.71 -2.61
CA ARG A 513 14.34 26.09 -1.66
C ARG A 513 14.80 25.97 -0.21
N GLU A 514 15.42 24.84 0.13
CA GLU A 514 15.81 24.48 1.49
C GLU A 514 17.22 23.88 1.49
N PRO A 515 18.27 24.71 1.41
CA PRO A 515 19.65 24.24 1.35
C PRO A 515 20.04 23.47 2.62
N ALA A 516 20.31 22.18 2.49
CA ALA A 516 20.78 21.33 3.58
C ALA A 516 21.82 20.32 3.10
N ALA A 517 22.96 20.21 3.80
CA ALA A 517 24.02 19.28 3.44
C ALA A 517 23.54 17.81 3.47
N GLY A 518 22.59 17.49 4.35
CA GLY A 518 21.98 16.17 4.46
C GLY A 518 21.38 15.67 3.15
N ILE A 519 20.75 16.55 2.36
CA ILE A 519 20.12 16.20 1.07
C ILE A 519 21.16 15.60 0.12
N LEU A 520 22.25 16.33 -0.14
CA LEU A 520 23.29 15.91 -1.07
C LEU A 520 24.07 14.71 -0.56
N LEU A 521 24.38 14.68 0.74
CA LEU A 521 25.13 13.56 1.34
C LEU A 521 24.29 12.27 1.38
N GLY A 522 23.00 12.38 1.72
CA GLY A 522 22.07 11.26 1.75
C GLY A 522 21.83 10.72 0.35
N PHE A 523 21.54 11.59 -0.62
CA PHE A 523 21.40 11.20 -2.03
C PHE A 523 22.68 10.52 -2.56
N ARG A 524 23.86 11.10 -2.32
CA ARG A 524 25.14 10.55 -2.78
C ARG A 524 25.45 9.17 -2.18
N LYS A 525 24.99 8.90 -0.96
CA LYS A 525 25.21 7.62 -0.29
C LYS A 525 24.12 6.58 -0.56
N LEU A 526 22.98 6.99 -1.12
CA LEU A 526 21.77 6.20 -1.21
C LEU A 526 21.99 4.81 -1.82
N HIS A 527 22.53 4.74 -3.05
CA HIS A 527 22.66 3.48 -3.76
C HIS A 527 23.74 2.57 -3.17
N ALA A 528 24.82 3.15 -2.64
CA ALA A 528 25.88 2.39 -1.98
C ALA A 528 25.34 1.74 -0.70
N LEU A 529 24.72 2.52 0.18
CA LEU A 529 24.11 1.99 1.41
C LEU A 529 23.02 0.96 1.10
N ALA A 530 22.21 1.19 0.06
CA ALA A 530 21.19 0.22 -0.35
C ALA A 530 21.80 -1.15 -0.70
N ARG A 531 22.89 -1.17 -1.46
CA ARG A 531 23.59 -2.42 -1.80
C ARG A 531 24.25 -3.07 -0.60
N ASP A 532 24.88 -2.27 0.27
CA ASP A 532 25.52 -2.76 1.51
C ASP A 532 24.51 -3.48 2.42
N HIS A 533 23.23 -3.12 2.34
CA HIS A 533 22.12 -3.71 3.10
C HIS A 533 21.20 -4.63 2.27
N GLN A 534 21.68 -5.10 1.11
CA GLN A 534 20.99 -6.04 0.22
C GLN A 534 19.63 -5.56 -0.32
N HIS A 535 19.42 -4.26 -0.50
CA HIS A 535 18.22 -3.71 -1.14
C HIS A 535 18.35 -3.67 -2.66
N TRP A 536 17.25 -4.00 -3.34
CA TRP A 536 17.13 -3.86 -4.78
C TRP A 536 16.98 -2.37 -5.15
N VAL A 537 17.97 -1.81 -5.85
CA VAL A 537 17.92 -0.42 -6.33
C VAL A 537 17.19 -0.38 -7.68
N THR A 538 16.04 0.29 -7.73
CA THR A 538 15.14 0.25 -8.91
C THR A 538 14.30 1.52 -9.08
N THR A 539 13.52 1.60 -10.15
CA THR A 539 12.53 2.66 -10.38
C THR A 539 11.22 2.34 -9.67
N THR A 540 10.35 3.33 -9.47
CA THR A 540 9.07 3.09 -8.82
C THR A 540 8.19 2.18 -9.67
N GLY A 541 8.16 2.35 -10.99
CA GLY A 541 7.35 1.52 -11.87
C GLY A 541 7.86 0.10 -11.98
N ASP A 542 9.17 -0.14 -12.00
CA ASP A 542 9.75 -1.49 -12.00
C ASP A 542 9.39 -2.25 -10.71
N LEU A 543 9.44 -1.58 -9.55
CA LEU A 543 8.99 -2.16 -8.28
C LEU A 543 7.50 -2.55 -8.34
N ILE A 544 6.66 -1.66 -8.87
CA ILE A 544 5.20 -1.91 -8.98
C ILE A 544 4.91 -3.05 -9.94
N ASP A 545 5.56 -3.10 -11.10
CA ASP A 545 5.42 -4.17 -12.08
C ASP A 545 5.82 -5.52 -11.48
N PHE A 546 6.91 -5.56 -10.71
CA PHE A 546 7.31 -6.75 -9.95
C PHE A 546 6.22 -7.17 -8.94
N LEU A 547 5.69 -6.25 -8.13
CA LEU A 547 4.67 -6.56 -7.13
C LEU A 547 3.34 -7.02 -7.76
N ILE A 548 3.00 -6.52 -8.94
CA ILE A 548 1.86 -6.98 -9.75
C ILE A 548 2.12 -8.40 -10.28
N ALA A 549 3.30 -8.67 -10.86
CA ALA A 549 3.66 -10.01 -11.33
C ALA A 549 3.67 -11.03 -10.16
N ARG A 550 4.20 -10.63 -9.01
CA ARG A 550 4.14 -11.39 -7.75
C ARG A 550 2.70 -11.69 -7.33
N ARG A 551 1.78 -10.71 -7.39
CA ARG A 551 0.35 -10.93 -7.12
C ARG A 551 -0.29 -11.88 -8.10
N GLN A 552 0.14 -11.79 -9.37
CA GLN A 552 -0.39 -12.56 -10.48
C GLN A 552 0.12 -14.01 -10.51
N SER A 553 1.23 -14.29 -9.85
CA SER A 553 1.71 -15.64 -9.60
C SER A 553 0.70 -16.45 -8.78
N VAL A 554 0.85 -17.77 -8.77
CA VAL A 554 0.00 -18.70 -8.02
C VAL A 554 0.86 -19.50 -7.06
N LEU A 555 0.43 -19.63 -5.81
CA LEU A 555 1.10 -20.44 -4.79
C LEU A 555 0.04 -21.15 -3.93
N THR A 556 0.17 -22.46 -3.79
CA THR A 556 -0.68 -23.32 -2.96
C THR A 556 0.19 -24.32 -2.21
N SER A 557 -0.21 -24.74 -1.00
CA SER A 557 0.58 -25.66 -0.19
C SER A 557 -0.23 -26.81 0.42
N GLN A 558 0.44 -27.94 0.62
CA GLN A 558 -0.09 -29.10 1.33
C GLN A 558 0.90 -29.53 2.41
N TRP A 559 0.40 -29.69 3.63
CA TRP A 559 1.18 -30.16 4.77
C TRP A 559 0.84 -31.63 5.08
N SER A 560 1.85 -32.47 5.19
CA SER A 560 1.73 -33.85 5.69
C SER A 560 2.40 -33.95 7.06
N PRO A 561 1.62 -33.96 8.17
CA PRO A 561 2.17 -34.10 9.51
C PRO A 561 2.93 -35.41 9.72
N ALA A 562 2.45 -36.51 9.13
CA ALA A 562 3.04 -37.83 9.27
C ALA A 562 4.44 -37.91 8.65
N GLU A 563 4.66 -37.24 7.51
CA GLU A 563 5.97 -37.21 6.84
C GLU A 563 6.81 -35.98 7.21
N GLN A 564 6.26 -35.06 8.02
CA GLN A 564 6.85 -33.74 8.29
C GLN A 564 7.23 -33.02 6.98
N ARG A 565 6.31 -33.08 6.01
CA ARG A 565 6.56 -32.66 4.62
C ARG A 565 5.61 -31.56 4.19
N LEU A 566 6.17 -30.43 3.76
CA LEU A 566 5.45 -29.35 3.09
C LEU A 566 5.68 -29.45 1.58
N THR A 567 4.61 -29.61 0.81
CA THR A 567 4.64 -29.57 -0.65
C THR A 567 4.02 -28.25 -1.13
N ILE A 568 4.80 -27.46 -1.86
CA ILE A 568 4.43 -26.15 -2.40
C ILE A 568 4.33 -26.28 -3.91
N SER A 569 3.16 -26.02 -4.47
CA SER A 569 2.98 -25.85 -5.91
C SER A 569 2.94 -24.37 -6.23
N VAL A 570 3.84 -23.93 -7.11
CA VAL A 570 3.97 -22.51 -7.45
C VAL A 570 4.05 -22.34 -8.97
N ASN A 571 3.39 -21.31 -9.49
CA ASN A 571 3.58 -20.81 -10.84
C ASN A 571 4.03 -19.35 -10.75
N VAL A 572 5.33 -19.13 -10.86
CA VAL A 572 5.93 -17.79 -10.69
C VAL A 572 5.97 -17.07 -12.02
N LEU A 573 5.41 -15.87 -12.05
CA LEU A 573 5.53 -14.96 -13.17
C LEU A 573 6.72 -14.03 -12.93
N GLY A 574 7.60 -13.92 -13.93
CA GLY A 574 8.65 -12.90 -13.94
C GLY A 574 8.13 -11.59 -14.53
N ALA A 575 8.57 -10.45 -13.98
CA ALA A 575 8.40 -9.15 -14.62
C ALA A 575 9.63 -8.85 -15.50
N ARG A 576 9.42 -8.44 -16.75
CA ARG A 576 10.50 -7.89 -17.60
C ARG A 576 10.67 -6.42 -17.26
N LEU A 577 11.80 -6.06 -16.66
CA LEU A 577 12.01 -4.73 -16.08
C LEU A 577 13.20 -4.03 -16.73
N GLN A 578 13.24 -2.70 -16.62
CA GLN A 578 14.40 -1.94 -17.07
C GLN A 578 15.60 -2.16 -16.16
N SER A 579 15.38 -2.19 -14.84
CA SER A 579 16.44 -2.44 -13.85
C SER A 579 16.87 -3.91 -13.73
N ALA A 580 16.14 -4.84 -14.36
CA ALA A 580 16.43 -6.28 -14.33
C ALA A 580 16.08 -6.92 -15.68
N PRO A 581 16.97 -6.85 -16.69
CA PRO A 581 16.72 -7.35 -18.04
C PRO A 581 16.47 -8.86 -18.11
N ASP A 582 17.11 -9.62 -17.23
CA ASP A 582 16.94 -11.08 -17.10
C ASP A 582 15.61 -11.45 -16.42
N GLY A 583 14.87 -10.44 -15.95
CA GLY A 583 13.59 -10.55 -15.26
C GLY A 583 13.73 -10.45 -13.74
N ALA A 584 12.75 -9.80 -13.10
CA ALA A 584 12.59 -9.83 -11.66
C ALA A 584 11.56 -10.90 -11.29
N ILE A 585 12.02 -11.91 -10.54
CA ILE A 585 11.26 -13.12 -10.23
C ILE A 585 11.12 -13.20 -8.71
N ALA A 586 9.90 -13.43 -8.24
CA ALA A 586 9.65 -13.58 -6.81
C ALA A 586 10.16 -14.95 -6.34
N SER A 587 10.99 -14.92 -5.30
CA SER A 587 11.44 -16.14 -4.60
C SER A 587 10.31 -16.71 -3.75
N VAL A 588 10.44 -17.97 -3.33
CA VAL A 588 9.51 -18.59 -2.36
C VAL A 588 10.18 -18.62 -0.99
N ALA A 589 9.47 -18.10 0.01
CA ALA A 589 9.88 -18.17 1.40
C ALA A 589 9.02 -19.19 2.17
N PHE A 590 9.65 -19.93 3.07
CA PHE A 590 9.00 -20.89 3.96
C PHE A 590 9.72 -20.94 5.31
N PRO A 591 9.02 -21.39 6.39
CA PRO A 591 9.60 -21.42 7.73
C PRO A 591 10.90 -22.22 7.77
N ARG A 592 11.93 -21.66 8.41
CA ARG A 592 13.23 -22.32 8.61
C ARG A 592 13.10 -23.55 9.52
N GLU A 593 12.19 -23.45 10.47
CA GLU A 593 11.84 -24.51 11.41
C GLU A 593 10.33 -24.58 11.58
N PHE A 594 9.85 -25.76 11.97
CA PHE A 594 8.45 -25.99 12.33
C PHE A 594 8.42 -26.89 13.56
N ASP A 595 7.65 -26.54 14.60
CA ASP A 595 7.68 -27.20 15.91
C ASP A 595 9.10 -27.36 16.52
N GLY A 596 9.95 -26.35 16.32
CA GLY A 596 11.35 -26.36 16.76
C GLY A 596 12.25 -27.31 15.98
N ARG A 597 11.78 -27.83 14.84
CA ARG A 597 12.52 -28.79 14.00
C ARG A 597 13.03 -28.10 12.75
N PRO A 598 14.33 -28.13 12.47
CA PRO A 598 14.89 -27.48 11.30
C PRO A 598 14.53 -28.24 10.01
N ILE A 599 14.71 -27.56 8.88
CA ILE A 599 14.66 -28.19 7.56
C ILE A 599 15.78 -29.24 7.43
N ARG A 600 15.39 -30.48 7.14
CA ARG A 600 16.30 -31.59 6.80
C ARG A 600 16.81 -31.50 5.37
N ARG A 601 15.91 -31.26 4.40
CA ARG A 601 16.25 -31.09 2.98
C ARG A 601 15.14 -30.40 2.20
N VAL A 602 15.50 -29.82 1.06
CA VAL A 602 14.58 -29.15 0.12
C VAL A 602 14.77 -29.72 -1.28
N LEU A 603 13.67 -30.07 -1.94
CA LEU A 603 13.65 -30.51 -3.34
C LEU A 603 12.90 -29.49 -4.19
N VAL A 604 13.37 -29.25 -5.42
CA VAL A 604 12.66 -28.48 -6.46
C VAL A 604 12.57 -29.36 -7.68
N ASP A 605 11.35 -29.66 -8.12
CA ASP A 605 11.10 -30.55 -9.26
C ASP A 605 11.88 -31.88 -9.14
N ASP A 606 11.82 -32.47 -7.95
CA ASP A 606 12.51 -33.70 -7.52
C ASP A 606 14.05 -33.64 -7.45
N GLU A 607 14.66 -32.47 -7.68
CA GLU A 607 16.10 -32.25 -7.52
C GLU A 607 16.42 -31.60 -6.17
N GLU A 608 17.42 -32.12 -5.46
CA GLU A 608 17.82 -31.59 -4.15
C GLU A 608 18.56 -30.26 -4.27
N VAL A 609 18.10 -29.27 -3.50
CA VAL A 609 18.73 -27.95 -3.43
C VAL A 609 19.73 -27.92 -2.29
N ALA A 610 20.99 -27.62 -2.62
CA ALA A 610 22.02 -27.41 -1.61
C ALA A 610 21.62 -26.28 -0.64
N SER A 611 21.83 -26.51 0.67
CA SER A 611 21.49 -25.53 1.72
C SER A 611 22.18 -24.17 1.53
N THR A 612 23.33 -24.12 0.86
CA THR A 612 24.05 -22.89 0.49
C THR A 612 23.31 -22.01 -0.51
N ARG A 613 22.32 -22.55 -1.23
CA ARG A 613 21.45 -21.79 -2.14
C ARG A 613 20.22 -21.19 -1.46
N LEU A 614 20.00 -21.51 -0.18
CA LEU A 614 18.89 -20.97 0.61
C LEU A 614 19.37 -19.75 1.39
N ALA A 615 18.88 -18.57 1.01
CA ALA A 615 19.08 -17.37 1.82
C ALA A 615 18.20 -17.41 3.09
N SER A 616 18.51 -16.55 4.06
CA SER A 616 17.71 -16.36 5.27
C SER A 616 17.05 -15.00 5.23
N SER A 617 15.82 -14.89 5.77
CA SER A 617 15.27 -13.58 6.15
C SER A 617 16.11 -12.95 7.27
N GLY A 618 15.89 -11.65 7.54
CA GLY A 618 16.69 -10.87 8.50
C GLY A 618 16.86 -11.53 9.88
N PRO A 619 15.77 -11.87 10.59
CA PRO A 619 15.86 -12.58 11.88
C PRO A 619 16.26 -14.06 11.73
N GLY A 620 16.19 -14.59 10.51
CA GLY A 620 16.51 -15.97 10.19
C GLY A 620 15.36 -16.95 10.38
N ASP A 621 14.12 -16.46 10.53
CA ASP A 621 12.92 -17.27 10.76
C ASP A 621 12.45 -18.01 9.49
N GLU A 622 12.81 -17.50 8.31
CA GLU A 622 12.42 -18.07 7.02
C GLU A 622 13.64 -18.37 6.16
N ARG A 623 13.52 -19.41 5.33
CA ARG A 623 14.43 -19.66 4.21
C ARG A 623 13.83 -19.14 2.91
N ILE A 624 14.67 -18.51 2.09
CA ILE A 624 14.29 -17.92 0.81
C ILE A 624 14.96 -18.75 -0.29
N LEU A 625 14.14 -19.30 -1.18
CA LEU A 625 14.55 -20.07 -2.34
C LEU A 625 14.31 -19.25 -3.61
N GLU A 626 15.39 -18.92 -4.31
CA GLU A 626 15.32 -18.28 -5.61
C GLU A 626 14.66 -19.19 -6.64
N MET A 627 13.75 -18.62 -7.42
CA MET A 627 12.96 -19.36 -8.41
C MET A 627 13.28 -18.90 -9.83
N THR A 628 13.00 -19.77 -10.79
CA THR A 628 12.91 -19.42 -12.21
C THR A 628 11.45 -19.19 -12.61
N PRO A 629 11.15 -18.52 -13.74
CA PRO A 629 9.78 -18.32 -14.17
C PRO A 629 9.14 -19.65 -14.59
N GLY A 630 7.87 -19.84 -14.26
CA GLY A 630 7.10 -21.02 -14.64
C GLY A 630 6.60 -21.82 -13.45
N ARG A 631 6.18 -23.06 -13.74
CA ARG A 631 5.57 -23.97 -12.77
C ARG A 631 6.65 -24.83 -12.12
N HIS A 632 6.64 -24.88 -10.80
CA HIS A 632 7.55 -25.66 -9.97
C HIS A 632 6.80 -26.36 -8.84
N VAL A 633 7.34 -27.49 -8.39
CA VAL A 633 6.94 -28.17 -7.15
C VAL A 633 8.12 -28.16 -6.20
N ILE A 634 7.94 -27.52 -5.05
CA ILE A 634 8.95 -27.45 -3.99
C ILE A 634 8.51 -28.39 -2.87
N THR A 635 9.40 -29.27 -2.41
CA THR A 635 9.14 -30.16 -1.28
C THR A 635 10.14 -29.89 -0.17
N VAL A 636 9.65 -29.47 0.99
CA VAL A 636 10.44 -29.18 2.19
C VAL A 636 10.19 -30.28 3.20
N TYR A 637 11.26 -30.95 3.64
CA TYR A 637 11.21 -31.94 4.71
C TYR A 637 11.78 -31.33 5.98
N TYR A 638 11.01 -31.36 7.06
CA TYR A 638 11.48 -31.03 8.40
C TYR A 638 11.99 -32.30 9.09
N GLU A 639 12.81 -32.14 10.13
CA GLU A 639 13.24 -33.29 10.94
C GLU A 639 12.05 -33.99 11.60
N ALA A 640 12.15 -35.32 11.73
CA ALA A 640 11.15 -36.11 12.42
C ALA A 640 11.16 -35.80 13.93
N PRO A 641 10.05 -36.04 14.67
CA PRO A 641 10.11 -36.00 16.13
C PRO A 641 11.23 -36.92 16.62
N ALA A 642 11.99 -36.49 17.63
CA ALA A 642 12.78 -37.44 18.39
C ALA A 642 11.82 -38.52 18.95
N PRO A 643 12.19 -39.81 18.92
CA PRO A 643 11.35 -40.86 19.50
C PRO A 643 11.07 -40.50 20.96
N SER A 644 9.81 -40.65 21.38
CA SER A 644 9.45 -40.40 22.78
C SER A 644 10.27 -41.35 23.66
N PRO A 645 10.73 -40.92 24.86
CA PRO A 645 11.33 -41.85 25.83
C PRO A 645 10.46 -43.09 26.09
N ALA A 646 9.14 -42.96 25.95
CA ALA A 646 8.18 -44.07 26.07
C ALA A 646 8.23 -45.07 24.88
N ASP A 647 8.60 -44.62 23.69
CA ASP A 647 8.75 -45.49 22.52
C ASP A 647 10.08 -46.28 22.59
N ALA A 648 11.11 -45.69 23.19
CA ALA A 648 12.40 -46.33 23.43
C ALA A 648 12.33 -47.46 24.48
N GLU A 649 11.43 -47.37 25.47
CA GLU A 649 11.16 -48.47 26.41
C GLU A 649 10.40 -49.64 25.76
N THR A 650 9.67 -49.38 24.66
CA THR A 650 8.91 -50.44 23.98
C THR A 650 9.83 -51.28 23.08
N GLU A 651 10.78 -50.67 22.36
CA GLU A 651 11.79 -51.40 21.57
C GLU A 651 12.77 -52.20 22.45
N ALA A 652 13.10 -51.71 23.65
CA ALA A 652 13.94 -52.43 24.60
C ALA A 652 13.25 -53.66 25.25
N SER A 653 11.92 -53.78 25.12
CA SER A 653 11.14 -54.88 25.73
C SER A 653 10.79 -56.01 24.77
N THR A 654 11.11 -55.85 23.47
CA THR A 654 10.86 -56.88 22.43
C THR A 654 12.05 -57.79 22.13
N ASP A 655 13.18 -57.62 22.84
CA ASP A 655 14.39 -58.45 22.69
C ASP A 655 14.64 -59.43 23.86
N ASP A 656 13.64 -59.68 24.72
CA ASP A 656 13.68 -60.71 25.79
C ASP A 656 12.77 -61.92 25.51
#